data_AF-A0A937NGB8-F1
#
_entry.id   AF-A0A937NGB8-F1
#
_cell.length_a   1.000
_cell.length_b   1.000
_cell.length_c   1.000
_cell.angle_alpha   90.00
_cell.angle_beta   90.00
_cell.angle_gamma   90.00
#
_symmetry.space_group_name_H-M   'P 1'
#
loop_
_entity.id
_entity.type
_entity.pdbx_description
1 polymer ?
#
loop_
_entity_poly.entity_id
_entity_poly.type
_entity_poly.pdbx_seq_one_letter_code
_entity_poly.pdbx_strand_id
1 'polypeptide(L)'
;MFGGYSKAPWAALISVMCGLSGSLAAEADQPSEEATAILQTAGVKGGLVVHLDCGDGTLTAALCAGDRYIVQGLEHDAEKVEAARKHIQSLGRYGQVSVRHWDSKRLPYADNLVNLVVVSGEWHVTDEEIARVLAPNGVALFLNRKSKIENRKWTKPWPDDIDQWTHYLHDAGNNAVADDDRVGPPRHLQWKSGPMWSRSHEFASSVQALISANGRLIGVIDEGIIGQPRGVPALWTLIARDAFNGILLWRLPCDQINPHALAAIGDKVYVTLRNRGPLSILDAATGEILHTCDETGRVTEIAYCENRLILGTQLSASQGASGPHVIAADPKDGHILWKKPVQAIAKNTLVVGSGRVCCLAGSELVCLSLENGKELWRSDTKSRGKGYAVLYNGAVFLTGGSTRAFSLETGELLWTGPDGSPHARNPPGLFGAGGLLWTAWGHVDPRSFLWQHREEERNGYDPMTGEIEKTVTAQRLVTAGHHIRCYPPKATKRYLLLNKRGVEFFDLEGTNHMRANWTRGACGFGILPANGFLYTPPAQCFCYQGVLLTGLNALSATREATTHEQKPRLEKGPAFGAVSDQQSAVSEDDWPTYRHDALRSGSIDTSLPVELDRVWETSLCAPGFGPTDVPAADDQEDVVLLTGATATIHGQGAKKSGDAIIAWRGKDTFITWETRIDKTGKQPVWISQSNAGQGGSTFEFSVGQEKLPGKVRHTNGWEQYVWIRLGEIDVPEPGSYTVSVTPVEQVEGRLGNVAAVAIGGEKPPRGPVEAPRLRERPKGGLTPPVAADGKVFVAEPDAHMVHAINAENGKRLWSYIADGRVDSPPTIYQGLCIFGCTDGYVYCLSAADGQLAWRFRAAPEERQICAMGQVESAWPVHGSVLVREDKVYCTAGRSSHLDGGIYLFALDPRSGEILYETLLESEEPDVSEYGGRPFDMEGSRSDILVAGKKDIYLFLNRFNSSLTPQPMPRITKLGDRLGEPHLMTNDGFLDKTWFNRTYWSHSERWPGYYFTYRGPKSGQILVFDDTTTYALKVYTERHGHSPEFKPGTGYHLIADRNTTKPVLDVMDIGAEKGRGFSRTELPIWSEKVPIRAQGMLVAREHLYLAGPPDLAPEEGAYEAMIGKRGSTFRVVSTSDGSALAEFKMKEVPVFDGLIAAGDRLYMCTMDGTLICFGGKK
;
A
#
# COMPACT_ATOMS: atom_id res chain seq x y z
N MET A 1 99.49 -24.32 9.16
CA MET A 1 99.77 -25.50 8.32
C MET A 1 99.25 -26.73 9.06
N PHE A 2 98.72 -27.81 8.45
CA PHE A 2 97.99 -28.03 7.18
C PHE A 2 97.47 -29.49 7.23
N GLY A 3 96.29 -29.88 6.73
CA GLY A 3 95.13 -29.13 6.21
C GLY A 3 94.03 -30.09 5.68
N GLY A 4 92.74 -29.70 5.73
CA GLY A 4 91.59 -30.45 5.19
C GLY A 4 90.59 -31.05 6.22
N TYR A 5 89.45 -31.56 5.72
CA TYR A 5 88.34 -32.33 6.38
C TYR A 5 87.23 -31.62 7.24
N SER A 6 85.96 -32.07 7.03
CA SER A 6 84.84 -32.35 8.00
C SER A 6 83.50 -31.51 8.11
N LYS A 7 82.35 -32.26 8.14
CA LYS A 7 80.97 -32.09 8.76
C LYS A 7 79.86 -31.02 8.39
N ALA A 8 78.65 -31.52 8.03
CA ALA A 8 77.23 -31.17 8.49
C ALA A 8 76.28 -30.13 7.73
N PRO A 9 74.97 -29.84 8.09
CA PRO A 9 73.73 -30.38 7.38
C PRO A 9 72.34 -29.56 7.29
N TRP A 10 71.25 -30.16 6.70
CA TRP A 10 69.74 -29.94 6.74
C TRP A 10 68.93 -28.98 5.76
N ALA A 11 67.56 -29.07 5.68
CA ALA A 11 66.69 -28.77 4.47
C ALA A 11 65.14 -28.42 4.63
N ALA A 12 64.37 -28.26 3.50
CA ALA A 12 62.87 -28.23 3.24
C ALA A 12 62.15 -26.83 3.00
N LEU A 13 60.92 -26.58 2.42
CA LEU A 13 59.78 -27.31 1.72
C LEU A 13 58.69 -26.35 1.03
N ILE A 14 57.60 -26.89 0.40
CA ILE A 14 56.24 -26.33 -0.05
C ILE A 14 56.04 -25.66 -1.46
N SER A 15 54.80 -25.71 -2.05
CA SER A 15 54.44 -25.36 -3.47
C SER A 15 52.93 -25.11 -3.78
N VAL A 16 52.61 -24.61 -5.02
CA VAL A 16 51.35 -24.71 -5.84
C VAL A 16 50.27 -23.57 -5.82
N MET A 17 49.74 -23.28 -7.04
CA MET A 17 48.55 -22.50 -7.49
C MET A 17 48.48 -20.96 -7.32
N CYS A 18 48.57 -20.25 -8.46
CA CYS A 18 47.99 -18.93 -8.73
C CYS A 18 47.64 -18.81 -10.23
N GLY A 19 46.39 -18.45 -10.58
CA GLY A 19 45.97 -18.19 -11.97
C GLY A 19 44.46 -18.00 -12.12
N LEU A 20 44.04 -17.09 -13.01
CA LEU A 20 42.65 -16.79 -13.37
C LEU A 20 41.72 -16.29 -12.23
N SER A 21 42.07 -15.15 -11.63
CA SER A 21 41.08 -14.29 -10.95
C SER A 21 40.35 -13.40 -11.99
N GLY A 22 39.48 -14.01 -12.80
CA GLY A 22 38.58 -13.28 -13.70
C GLY A 22 37.44 -12.60 -12.93
N SER A 23 36.92 -11.49 -13.45
CA SER A 23 35.84 -10.71 -12.83
C SER A 23 34.48 -11.42 -12.93
N LEU A 24 34.08 -12.13 -11.87
CA LEU A 24 32.72 -12.64 -11.71
C LEU A 24 31.83 -11.62 -10.99
N ALA A 25 31.58 -10.50 -11.66
CA ALA A 25 30.60 -9.48 -11.27
C ALA A 25 30.09 -8.76 -12.52
N ALA A 26 28.79 -8.39 -12.53
CA ALA A 26 28.10 -7.66 -13.60
C ALA A 26 27.93 -8.40 -14.96
N GLU A 27 27.21 -9.53 -14.97
CA GLU A 27 26.62 -10.10 -16.21
C GLU A 27 25.23 -10.75 -16.01
N ALA A 28 24.54 -10.44 -14.89
CA ALA A 28 23.40 -11.22 -14.39
C ALA A 28 22.00 -10.55 -14.51
N ASP A 29 21.90 -9.39 -15.17
CA ASP A 29 20.71 -8.51 -15.05
C ASP A 29 19.89 -8.31 -16.34
N GLN A 30 20.14 -9.12 -17.38
CA GLN A 30 19.23 -9.24 -18.52
C GLN A 30 18.48 -10.59 -18.48
N PRO A 31 17.18 -10.65 -18.82
CA PRO A 31 16.51 -11.90 -19.13
C PRO A 31 17.23 -12.62 -20.28
N SER A 32 17.23 -13.95 -20.30
CA SER A 32 17.77 -14.70 -21.44
C SER A 32 17.07 -14.30 -22.75
N GLU A 33 17.75 -14.46 -23.89
CA GLU A 33 17.13 -14.22 -25.21
C GLU A 33 15.81 -15.00 -25.37
N GLU A 34 15.75 -16.21 -24.78
CA GLU A 34 14.59 -17.07 -24.71
C GLU A 34 13.44 -16.46 -23.89
N ALA A 35 13.69 -16.05 -22.63
CA ALA A 35 12.68 -15.42 -21.79
C ALA A 35 12.19 -14.08 -22.39
N THR A 36 13.11 -13.32 -22.99
CA THR A 36 12.81 -12.10 -23.74
C THR A 36 11.88 -12.38 -24.93
N ALA A 37 12.19 -13.41 -25.74
CA ALA A 37 11.36 -13.81 -26.86
C ALA A 37 9.99 -14.33 -26.43
N ILE A 38 9.89 -15.05 -25.31
CA ILE A 38 8.62 -15.53 -24.73
C ILE A 38 7.74 -14.35 -24.31
N LEU A 39 8.28 -13.39 -23.55
CA LEU A 39 7.53 -12.22 -23.08
C LEU A 39 7.11 -11.30 -24.26
N GLN A 40 7.99 -11.09 -25.24
CA GLN A 40 7.66 -10.34 -26.46
C GLN A 40 6.58 -11.05 -27.30
N THR A 41 6.66 -12.37 -27.45
CA THR A 41 5.67 -13.17 -28.20
C THR A 41 4.33 -13.24 -27.47
N ALA A 42 4.33 -13.23 -26.13
CA ALA A 42 3.12 -13.10 -25.33
C ALA A 42 2.48 -11.72 -25.52
N GLY A 43 3.27 -10.65 -25.41
CA GLY A 43 2.81 -9.26 -25.32
C GLY A 43 2.50 -8.81 -23.88
N VAL A 44 2.80 -9.66 -22.89
CA VAL A 44 2.53 -9.42 -21.48
C VAL A 44 3.63 -8.54 -20.89
N LYS A 45 3.26 -7.33 -20.44
CA LYS A 45 4.17 -6.26 -19.97
C LYS A 45 4.27 -6.15 -18.42
N GLY A 46 3.83 -7.18 -17.68
CA GLY A 46 3.82 -7.23 -16.21
C GLY A 46 2.74 -8.18 -15.67
N GLY A 47 2.62 -8.29 -14.34
CA GLY A 47 1.61 -9.11 -13.66
C GLY A 47 2.10 -10.50 -13.25
N LEU A 48 1.16 -11.47 -13.13
CA LEU A 48 1.44 -12.84 -12.67
C LEU A 48 1.78 -13.76 -13.84
N VAL A 49 2.94 -14.40 -13.77
CA VAL A 49 3.41 -15.43 -14.71
C VAL A 49 3.46 -16.78 -13.99
N VAL A 50 2.92 -17.82 -14.63
CA VAL A 50 2.97 -19.21 -14.17
C VAL A 50 3.75 -20.05 -15.16
N HIS A 51 4.68 -20.87 -14.69
CA HIS A 51 5.52 -21.74 -15.51
C HIS A 51 5.30 -23.21 -15.11
N LEU A 52 4.75 -24.02 -16.01
CA LEU A 52 4.45 -25.44 -15.80
C LEU A 52 5.56 -26.33 -16.38
N ASP A 53 5.91 -27.41 -15.65
CA ASP A 53 7.12 -28.24 -15.86
C ASP A 53 8.40 -27.40 -15.74
N CYS A 54 8.53 -26.68 -14.61
CA CYS A 54 9.49 -25.58 -14.50
C CYS A 54 10.96 -25.99 -14.33
N GLY A 55 11.26 -27.29 -14.18
CA GLY A 55 12.61 -27.83 -14.20
C GLY A 55 13.48 -27.32 -13.04
N ASP A 56 14.72 -26.94 -13.37
CA ASP A 56 15.70 -26.36 -12.42
C ASP A 56 15.45 -24.86 -12.11
N GLY A 57 14.33 -24.30 -12.57
CA GLY A 57 13.95 -22.92 -12.32
C GLY A 57 14.71 -21.86 -13.12
N THR A 58 15.68 -22.22 -13.98
CA THR A 58 16.47 -21.23 -14.75
C THR A 58 15.60 -20.33 -15.61
N LEU A 59 14.68 -20.91 -16.40
CA LEU A 59 13.73 -20.14 -17.20
C LEU A 59 12.72 -19.37 -16.30
N THR A 60 12.29 -19.97 -15.18
CA THR A 60 11.39 -19.32 -14.20
C THR A 60 12.01 -18.04 -13.62
N ALA A 61 13.31 -18.05 -13.32
CA ALA A 61 14.05 -16.88 -12.85
C ALA A 61 14.27 -15.82 -13.94
N ALA A 62 14.41 -16.24 -15.20
CA ALA A 62 14.59 -15.36 -16.36
C ALA A 62 13.28 -14.69 -16.83
N LEU A 63 12.13 -15.36 -16.70
CA LEU A 63 10.80 -14.79 -16.99
C LEU A 63 10.43 -13.61 -16.07
N CYS A 64 11.13 -13.44 -14.95
CA CYS A 64 10.97 -12.31 -14.04
C CYS A 64 11.71 -11.07 -14.54
N ALA A 65 11.25 -10.48 -15.65
CA ALA A 65 11.87 -9.31 -16.30
C ALA A 65 11.62 -7.97 -15.56
N GLY A 66 11.96 -7.92 -14.26
CA GLY A 66 11.89 -6.75 -13.39
C GLY A 66 10.73 -6.76 -12.38
N ASP A 67 10.73 -5.74 -11.50
CA ASP A 67 9.85 -5.61 -10.31
C ASP A 67 8.34 -5.62 -10.55
N ARG A 68 7.91 -5.48 -11.81
CA ARG A 68 6.50 -5.53 -12.25
C ARG A 68 5.96 -6.94 -12.54
N TYR A 69 6.81 -7.97 -12.43
CA TYR A 69 6.45 -9.38 -12.61
C TYR A 69 6.56 -10.13 -11.29
N ILE A 70 5.57 -11.00 -11.05
CA ILE A 70 5.64 -12.08 -10.06
C ILE A 70 5.60 -13.39 -10.83
N VAL A 71 6.51 -14.31 -10.53
CA VAL A 71 6.62 -15.59 -11.27
C VAL A 71 6.51 -16.77 -10.31
N GLN A 72 5.69 -17.76 -10.67
CA GLN A 72 5.62 -19.02 -9.95
C GLN A 72 5.82 -20.22 -10.88
N GLY A 73 6.82 -21.03 -10.57
CA GLY A 73 7.01 -22.34 -11.19
C GLY A 73 6.18 -23.41 -10.48
N LEU A 74 5.51 -24.26 -11.24
CA LEU A 74 4.86 -25.48 -10.77
C LEU A 74 5.60 -26.68 -11.38
N GLU A 75 5.93 -27.64 -10.51
CA GLU A 75 6.81 -28.76 -10.83
C GLU A 75 6.31 -30.01 -10.08
N HIS A 76 6.28 -31.16 -10.76
CA HIS A 76 5.74 -32.43 -10.26
C HIS A 76 6.80 -33.28 -9.54
N ASP A 77 8.07 -32.96 -9.72
CA ASP A 77 9.21 -33.66 -9.13
C ASP A 77 9.78 -32.87 -7.94
N ALA A 78 9.71 -33.45 -6.75
CA ALA A 78 10.17 -32.81 -5.52
C ALA A 78 11.70 -32.54 -5.50
N GLU A 79 12.52 -33.32 -6.22
CA GLU A 79 13.95 -33.04 -6.34
C GLU A 79 14.20 -31.85 -7.27
N LYS A 80 13.44 -31.74 -8.38
CA LYS A 80 13.47 -30.55 -9.25
C LYS A 80 13.00 -29.28 -8.52
N VAL A 81 11.92 -29.36 -7.73
CA VAL A 81 11.45 -28.25 -6.87
C VAL A 81 12.57 -27.74 -5.96
N GLU A 82 13.28 -28.65 -5.30
CA GLU A 82 14.37 -28.31 -4.39
C GLU A 82 15.63 -27.78 -5.11
N ALA A 83 15.93 -28.25 -6.32
CA ALA A 83 16.97 -27.68 -7.17
C ALA A 83 16.62 -26.26 -7.61
N ALA A 84 15.39 -26.04 -8.08
CA ALA A 84 14.90 -24.75 -8.54
C ALA A 84 14.84 -23.71 -7.41
N ARG A 85 14.42 -24.12 -6.22
CA ARG A 85 14.46 -23.29 -5.00
C ARG A 85 15.88 -22.79 -4.72
N LYS A 86 16.87 -23.68 -4.72
CA LYS A 86 18.29 -23.33 -4.48
C LYS A 86 18.85 -22.42 -5.58
N HIS A 87 18.49 -22.66 -6.85
CA HIS A 87 18.87 -21.79 -7.96
C HIS A 87 18.31 -20.37 -7.78
N ILE A 88 16.99 -20.22 -7.64
CA ILE A 88 16.31 -18.92 -7.50
C ILE A 88 16.76 -18.17 -6.23
N GLN A 89 16.99 -18.90 -5.13
CA GLN A 89 17.55 -18.36 -3.90
C GLN A 89 18.98 -17.80 -4.11
N SER A 90 19.84 -18.51 -4.86
CA SER A 90 21.20 -18.05 -5.15
C SER A 90 21.26 -16.73 -5.94
N LEU A 91 20.19 -16.41 -6.69
CA LEU A 91 20.02 -15.15 -7.41
C LEU A 91 19.46 -14.01 -6.53
N GLY A 92 19.08 -14.27 -5.27
CA GLY A 92 18.47 -13.28 -4.39
C GLY A 92 17.08 -12.79 -4.84
N ARG A 93 16.39 -13.60 -5.65
CA ARG A 93 15.08 -13.33 -6.29
C ARG A 93 13.90 -14.12 -5.70
N TYR A 94 14.12 -14.96 -4.68
CA TYR A 94 13.04 -15.79 -4.12
C TYR A 94 11.89 -14.96 -3.53
N GLY A 95 10.66 -15.48 -3.61
CA GLY A 95 9.42 -14.82 -3.18
C GLY A 95 8.81 -13.89 -4.24
N GLN A 96 9.64 -13.15 -4.98
CA GLN A 96 9.25 -12.51 -6.25
C GLN A 96 9.19 -13.54 -7.38
N VAL A 97 10.14 -14.48 -7.37
CA VAL A 97 10.09 -15.76 -8.10
C VAL A 97 9.96 -16.88 -7.06
N SER A 98 9.02 -17.80 -7.23
CA SER A 98 8.81 -18.94 -6.32
C SER A 98 8.62 -20.24 -7.09
N VAL A 99 8.85 -21.39 -6.44
CA VAL A 99 8.54 -22.72 -7.02
C VAL A 99 7.81 -23.58 -5.99
N ARG A 100 6.73 -24.22 -6.43
CA ARG A 100 5.88 -25.09 -5.60
C ARG A 100 5.75 -26.48 -6.25
N HIS A 101 5.78 -27.51 -5.41
CA HIS A 101 5.45 -28.87 -5.81
C HIS A 101 3.95 -28.96 -6.15
N TRP A 102 3.62 -29.37 -7.37
CA TRP A 102 2.23 -29.47 -7.84
C TRP A 102 2.04 -30.59 -8.86
N ASP A 103 1.09 -31.49 -8.57
CA ASP A 103 0.81 -32.73 -9.29
C ASP A 103 -0.66 -32.83 -9.76
N SER A 104 -1.48 -31.83 -9.47
CA SER A 104 -2.92 -31.83 -9.75
C SER A 104 -3.24 -31.36 -11.17
N LYS A 105 -4.24 -32.00 -11.78
CA LYS A 105 -4.86 -31.59 -13.06
C LYS A 105 -5.60 -30.25 -12.99
N ARG A 106 -5.87 -29.75 -11.78
CA ARG A 106 -6.40 -28.41 -11.53
C ARG A 106 -5.29 -27.52 -10.97
N LEU A 107 -5.12 -26.33 -11.51
CA LEU A 107 -4.14 -25.35 -11.06
C LEU A 107 -4.64 -24.66 -9.77
N PRO A 108 -3.75 -24.25 -8.86
CA PRO A 108 -4.14 -23.74 -7.55
C PRO A 108 -4.81 -22.35 -7.59
N TYR A 109 -4.80 -21.66 -8.73
CA TYR A 109 -5.19 -20.25 -8.81
C TYR A 109 -6.69 -20.02 -8.84
N ALA A 110 -7.10 -18.85 -8.31
CA ALA A 110 -8.38 -18.25 -8.55
C ALA A 110 -8.67 -18.03 -10.04
N ASP A 111 -9.95 -18.01 -10.39
CA ASP A 111 -10.43 -17.72 -11.73
C ASP A 111 -9.92 -16.34 -12.19
N ASN A 112 -9.49 -16.21 -13.43
CA ASN A 112 -9.01 -14.95 -14.03
C ASN A 112 -7.73 -14.32 -13.42
N LEU A 113 -6.93 -15.03 -12.61
CA LEU A 113 -5.79 -14.43 -11.89
C LEU A 113 -4.49 -14.23 -12.72
N VAL A 114 -4.21 -15.09 -13.72
CA VAL A 114 -2.87 -15.23 -14.33
C VAL A 114 -2.74 -14.45 -15.65
N ASN A 115 -1.67 -13.68 -15.86
CA ASN A 115 -1.46 -12.94 -17.12
C ASN A 115 -0.77 -13.78 -18.20
N LEU A 116 0.16 -14.67 -17.80
CA LEU A 116 0.88 -15.56 -18.72
C LEU A 116 1.03 -16.96 -18.11
N VAL A 117 0.63 -17.98 -18.84
CA VAL A 117 0.98 -19.39 -18.59
C VAL A 117 2.02 -19.83 -19.63
N VAL A 118 3.19 -20.27 -19.17
CA VAL A 118 4.22 -20.93 -19.99
C VAL A 118 4.22 -22.42 -19.66
N VAL A 119 4.19 -23.27 -20.69
CA VAL A 119 4.20 -24.74 -20.53
C VAL A 119 5.41 -25.31 -21.27
N SER A 120 6.38 -25.86 -20.53
CA SER A 120 7.68 -26.28 -21.09
C SER A 120 7.77 -27.77 -21.44
N GLY A 121 6.81 -28.58 -20.99
CA GLY A 121 6.76 -30.02 -21.22
C GLY A 121 5.35 -30.61 -21.11
N GLU A 122 5.28 -31.93 -20.91
CA GLU A 122 4.02 -32.69 -20.97
C GLU A 122 3.26 -32.62 -19.64
N TRP A 123 2.49 -31.54 -19.45
CA TRP A 123 1.70 -31.30 -18.26
C TRP A 123 0.24 -31.77 -18.40
N HIS A 124 -0.37 -32.26 -17.30
CA HIS A 124 -1.68 -32.96 -17.33
C HIS A 124 -2.91 -32.06 -17.05
N VAL A 125 -2.79 -30.76 -17.35
CA VAL A 125 -3.88 -29.76 -17.22
C VAL A 125 -4.53 -29.55 -18.58
N THR A 126 -5.85 -29.33 -18.63
CA THR A 126 -6.58 -29.12 -19.89
C THR A 126 -6.62 -27.65 -20.32
N ASP A 127 -6.93 -27.40 -21.60
CA ASP A 127 -7.03 -26.04 -22.16
C ASP A 127 -8.13 -25.22 -21.45
N GLU A 128 -9.22 -25.85 -21.01
CA GLU A 128 -10.31 -25.20 -20.25
C GLU A 128 -9.83 -24.73 -18.86
N GLU A 129 -8.98 -25.50 -18.20
CA GLU A 129 -8.43 -25.14 -16.89
C GLU A 129 -7.35 -24.05 -16.98
N ILE A 130 -6.54 -24.07 -18.06
CA ILE A 130 -5.66 -22.94 -18.41
C ILE A 130 -6.51 -21.69 -18.71
N ALA A 131 -7.61 -21.85 -19.46
CA ALA A 131 -8.56 -20.77 -19.75
C ALA A 131 -9.27 -20.24 -18.49
N ARG A 132 -9.54 -21.08 -17.48
CA ARG A 132 -10.12 -20.65 -16.20
C ARG A 132 -9.19 -19.69 -15.46
N VAL A 133 -7.92 -20.09 -15.26
CA VAL A 133 -6.97 -19.30 -14.46
C VAL A 133 -6.44 -18.06 -15.18
N LEU A 134 -6.38 -18.05 -16.51
CA LEU A 134 -5.93 -16.86 -17.25
C LEU A 134 -6.89 -15.68 -17.06
N ALA A 135 -6.35 -14.49 -16.84
CA ALA A 135 -7.08 -13.23 -16.89
C ALA A 135 -7.60 -12.96 -18.31
N PRO A 136 -8.68 -12.16 -18.48
CA PRO A 136 -9.03 -11.55 -19.76
C PRO A 136 -7.81 -10.91 -20.43
N ASN A 137 -7.63 -11.15 -21.73
CA ASN A 137 -6.44 -10.82 -22.54
C ASN A 137 -5.12 -11.51 -22.09
N GLY A 138 -5.16 -12.38 -21.07
CA GLY A 138 -4.05 -13.24 -20.65
C GLY A 138 -3.74 -14.34 -21.67
N VAL A 139 -2.50 -14.85 -21.64
CA VAL A 139 -1.91 -15.66 -22.72
C VAL A 139 -1.41 -17.01 -22.22
N ALA A 140 -1.63 -18.07 -23.00
CA ALA A 140 -0.91 -19.34 -22.89
C ALA A 140 0.12 -19.49 -24.02
N LEU A 141 1.34 -19.90 -23.68
CA LEU A 141 2.40 -20.27 -24.61
C LEU A 141 2.92 -21.67 -24.28
N PHE A 142 3.00 -22.53 -25.28
CA PHE A 142 3.55 -23.87 -25.18
C PHE A 142 4.93 -23.91 -25.87
N LEU A 143 5.92 -24.51 -25.21
CA LEU A 143 7.28 -24.68 -25.72
C LEU A 143 7.50 -26.16 -26.06
N ASN A 144 8.32 -26.44 -27.09
CA ASN A 144 8.78 -27.80 -27.35
C ASN A 144 9.93 -28.20 -26.40
N ARG A 145 10.32 -29.48 -26.46
CA ARG A 145 11.45 -30.08 -25.72
C ARG A 145 12.86 -29.50 -26.04
N LYS A 146 12.94 -28.32 -26.66
CA LYS A 146 14.15 -27.49 -26.85
C LYS A 146 13.90 -26.02 -26.43
N SER A 147 12.90 -25.80 -25.57
CA SER A 147 12.40 -24.52 -25.07
C SER A 147 12.01 -23.49 -26.14
N LYS A 148 11.81 -23.92 -27.39
CA LYS A 148 11.35 -23.03 -28.46
C LYS A 148 9.83 -22.99 -28.49
N ILE A 149 9.29 -21.77 -28.58
CA ILE A 149 7.86 -21.51 -28.71
C ILE A 149 7.29 -22.31 -29.88
N GLU A 150 6.25 -23.11 -29.63
CA GLU A 150 5.51 -23.81 -30.68
C GLU A 150 4.47 -22.87 -31.33
N ASN A 151 3.91 -23.27 -32.48
CA ASN A 151 2.82 -22.54 -33.14
C ASN A 151 1.46 -22.69 -32.40
N ARG A 152 1.49 -22.68 -31.06
CA ARG A 152 0.35 -22.77 -30.15
C ARG A 152 0.44 -21.63 -29.14
N LYS A 153 0.04 -20.43 -29.59
CA LYS A 153 -0.32 -19.31 -28.71
C LYS A 153 -1.82 -19.28 -28.56
N TRP A 154 -2.32 -19.13 -27.34
CA TRP A 154 -3.73 -18.87 -27.06
C TRP A 154 -3.87 -17.61 -26.20
N THR A 155 -4.93 -16.84 -26.42
CA THR A 155 -5.23 -15.62 -25.65
C THR A 155 -6.70 -15.68 -25.22
N LYS A 156 -6.96 -15.45 -23.93
CA LYS A 156 -8.33 -15.45 -23.40
C LYS A 156 -9.07 -14.20 -23.90
N PRO A 157 -10.26 -14.33 -24.50
CA PRO A 157 -11.06 -13.17 -24.89
C PRO A 157 -11.52 -12.36 -23.66
N TRP A 158 -11.87 -11.10 -23.88
CA TRP A 158 -12.61 -10.32 -22.90
C TRP A 158 -14.06 -10.84 -22.81
N PRO A 159 -14.62 -11.13 -21.62
CA PRO A 159 -16.01 -11.54 -21.48
C PRO A 159 -16.99 -10.39 -21.78
N ASP A 160 -18.05 -10.67 -22.55
CA ASP A 160 -19.05 -9.66 -22.95
C ASP A 160 -19.95 -9.15 -21.79
N ASP A 161 -19.86 -9.78 -20.62
CA ASP A 161 -20.65 -9.52 -19.41
C ASP A 161 -19.87 -8.81 -18.28
N ILE A 162 -18.63 -8.36 -18.55
CA ILE A 162 -17.84 -7.53 -17.64
C ILE A 162 -17.37 -6.22 -18.29
N ASP A 163 -17.39 -5.14 -17.52
CA ASP A 163 -17.22 -3.78 -18.03
C ASP A 163 -15.89 -3.14 -17.60
N GLN A 164 -15.51 -2.06 -18.26
CA GLN A 164 -14.40 -1.18 -17.89
C GLN A 164 -14.95 0.11 -17.25
N TRP A 165 -14.08 0.96 -16.69
CA TRP A 165 -14.52 2.22 -16.07
C TRP A 165 -13.49 3.28 -16.41
N THR A 166 -13.56 3.76 -17.65
CA THR A 166 -12.48 4.48 -18.35
C THR A 166 -12.27 5.92 -17.86
N HIS A 167 -13.29 6.50 -17.23
CA HIS A 167 -13.30 7.87 -16.69
C HIS A 167 -13.72 7.87 -15.22
N TYR A 168 -13.50 8.97 -14.49
CA TYR A 168 -13.85 9.08 -13.07
C TYR A 168 -15.32 8.68 -12.76
N LEU A 169 -16.27 9.12 -13.60
CA LEU A 169 -17.69 8.75 -13.55
C LEU A 169 -18.07 7.80 -14.71
N HIS A 170 -17.37 6.66 -14.80
CA HIS A 170 -17.50 5.58 -15.79
C HIS A 170 -17.03 5.98 -17.19
N ASP A 171 -17.74 6.89 -17.83
CA ASP A 171 -17.59 7.23 -19.23
C ASP A 171 -17.50 8.74 -19.49
N ALA A 172 -17.52 9.13 -20.77
CA ALA A 172 -17.57 10.52 -21.19
C ALA A 172 -18.96 11.17 -21.03
N GLY A 173 -20.03 10.40 -20.83
CA GLY A 173 -21.35 10.85 -20.43
C GLY A 173 -21.49 11.21 -18.94
N ASN A 174 -20.48 10.92 -18.10
CA ASN A 174 -20.51 11.01 -16.64
C ASN A 174 -21.61 10.15 -15.98
N ASN A 175 -22.13 9.13 -16.67
CA ASN A 175 -23.15 8.26 -16.12
C ASN A 175 -22.48 7.19 -15.26
N ALA A 176 -22.36 7.40 -13.95
CA ALA A 176 -21.60 6.52 -13.05
C ALA A 176 -22.31 5.17 -12.75
N VAL A 177 -22.57 4.40 -13.79
CA VAL A 177 -23.27 3.13 -13.86
C VAL A 177 -22.40 2.19 -14.69
N ALA A 178 -21.93 1.09 -14.11
CA ALA A 178 -21.25 0.07 -14.91
C ALA A 178 -22.27 -0.76 -15.71
N ASP A 179 -21.92 -1.09 -16.95
CA ASP A 179 -22.57 -2.10 -17.76
C ASP A 179 -22.13 -3.53 -17.37
N ASP A 180 -21.54 -3.69 -16.19
CA ASP A 180 -21.09 -4.97 -15.64
C ASP A 180 -22.25 -5.78 -15.04
N ASP A 181 -22.46 -6.99 -15.56
CA ASP A 181 -23.54 -7.88 -15.12
C ASP A 181 -23.11 -8.84 -14.00
N ARG A 182 -21.80 -8.92 -13.67
CA ARG A 182 -21.25 -9.78 -12.61
C ARG A 182 -21.06 -9.06 -11.27
N VAL A 183 -20.93 -7.73 -11.26
CA VAL A 183 -20.78 -6.96 -10.01
C VAL A 183 -22.07 -6.95 -9.20
N GLY A 184 -22.06 -7.73 -8.12
CA GLY A 184 -23.13 -7.81 -7.12
C GLY A 184 -22.60 -7.84 -5.68
N PRO A 185 -23.45 -8.19 -4.70
CA PRO A 185 -23.07 -8.27 -3.29
C PRO A 185 -21.88 -9.22 -3.06
N PRO A 186 -20.74 -8.74 -2.51
CA PRO A 186 -19.50 -9.50 -2.50
C PRO A 186 -19.51 -10.69 -1.53
N ARG A 187 -18.89 -11.79 -1.95
CA ARG A 187 -18.72 -13.04 -1.19
C ARG A 187 -17.29 -13.57 -1.19
N HIS A 188 -16.46 -13.15 -2.16
CA HIS A 188 -15.12 -13.68 -2.37
C HIS A 188 -14.07 -12.59 -2.55
N LEU A 189 -12.86 -12.81 -2.02
CA LEU A 189 -11.69 -12.00 -2.34
C LEU A 189 -11.06 -12.53 -3.64
N GLN A 190 -10.81 -11.62 -4.59
CA GLN A 190 -9.99 -11.89 -5.77
C GLN A 190 -8.53 -11.51 -5.52
N TRP A 191 -8.28 -10.32 -4.96
CA TRP A 191 -6.96 -9.86 -4.54
C TRP A 191 -7.02 -8.72 -3.52
N LYS A 192 -5.90 -8.47 -2.82
CA LYS A 192 -5.74 -7.36 -1.86
C LYS A 192 -4.36 -6.73 -1.96
N SER A 193 -4.27 -5.40 -2.00
CA SER A 193 -3.00 -4.65 -2.08
C SER A 193 -2.96 -3.43 -1.17
N GLY A 194 -1.77 -2.84 -1.02
CA GLY A 194 -1.55 -1.60 -0.29
C GLY A 194 -1.95 -0.33 -1.07
N PRO A 195 -2.02 0.84 -0.40
CA PRO A 195 -1.75 1.03 1.03
C PRO A 195 -2.86 0.46 1.92
N MET A 196 -2.54 0.07 3.17
CA MET A 196 -3.51 -0.59 4.06
C MET A 196 -4.57 0.37 4.63
N TRP A 197 -4.19 1.64 4.83
CA TRP A 197 -5.03 2.71 5.37
C TRP A 197 -4.84 3.97 4.54
N SER A 198 -5.90 4.77 4.38
CA SER A 198 -5.75 6.19 4.01
C SER A 198 -5.22 6.98 5.20
N ARG A 199 -4.51 8.09 4.96
CA ARG A 199 -3.79 8.84 6.01
C ARG A 199 -4.68 9.20 7.20
N SER A 200 -5.71 10.04 6.99
CA SER A 200 -6.76 10.28 8.00
C SER A 200 -7.98 11.02 7.44
N HIS A 201 -9.07 11.06 8.21
CA HIS A 201 -10.33 11.73 7.90
C HIS A 201 -10.27 13.26 7.92
N GLU A 202 -9.25 13.86 8.55
CA GLU A 202 -9.10 15.32 8.72
C GLU A 202 -8.27 15.99 7.60
N PHE A 203 -7.89 15.23 6.56
CA PHE A 203 -7.09 15.67 5.42
C PHE A 203 -7.83 15.40 4.09
N ALA A 204 -7.21 15.73 2.96
CA ALA A 204 -7.66 15.24 1.65
C ALA A 204 -7.69 13.70 1.63
N SER A 205 -8.55 13.11 0.79
CA SER A 205 -8.59 11.66 0.67
C SER A 205 -7.32 11.12 0.02
N SER A 206 -6.69 10.09 0.59
CA SER A 206 -5.52 9.45 -0.01
C SER A 206 -5.82 8.67 -1.30
N VAL A 207 -7.07 8.62 -1.75
CA VAL A 207 -7.44 8.18 -3.10
C VAL A 207 -8.31 9.26 -3.75
N GLN A 208 -7.75 9.89 -4.79
CA GLN A 208 -8.35 11.02 -5.51
C GLN A 208 -9.17 10.54 -6.71
N ALA A 209 -8.67 9.54 -7.43
CA ALA A 209 -9.32 8.90 -8.57
C ALA A 209 -8.86 7.44 -8.70
N LEU A 210 -9.72 6.58 -9.25
CA LEU A 210 -9.40 5.20 -9.64
C LEU A 210 -10.32 4.83 -10.82
N ILE A 211 -9.72 4.31 -11.89
CA ILE A 211 -10.36 3.95 -13.17
C ILE A 211 -9.81 2.61 -13.68
N SER A 212 -10.49 1.98 -14.63
CA SER A 212 -10.03 0.72 -15.26
C SER A 212 -10.10 0.75 -16.78
N ALA A 213 -9.04 0.31 -17.45
CA ALA A 213 -8.93 0.18 -18.89
C ALA A 213 -7.97 -0.96 -19.30
N ASN A 214 -8.35 -1.76 -20.29
CA ASN A 214 -7.62 -2.92 -20.83
C ASN A 214 -6.95 -3.80 -19.76
N GLY A 215 -7.73 -4.23 -18.77
CA GLY A 215 -7.26 -5.07 -17.66
C GLY A 215 -6.32 -4.40 -16.67
N ARG A 216 -6.20 -3.06 -16.67
CA ARG A 216 -5.36 -2.29 -15.75
C ARG A 216 -6.21 -1.37 -14.89
N LEU A 217 -5.85 -1.27 -13.62
CA LEU A 217 -6.47 -0.42 -12.62
C LEU A 217 -5.54 0.77 -12.34
N ILE A 218 -5.94 1.97 -12.72
CA ILE A 218 -5.11 3.19 -12.71
C ILE A 218 -5.71 4.21 -11.76
N GLY A 219 -4.93 4.84 -10.89
CA GLY A 219 -5.44 5.79 -9.90
C GLY A 219 -4.41 6.79 -9.38
N VAL A 220 -4.91 7.85 -8.75
CA VAL A 220 -4.10 8.89 -8.10
C VAL A 220 -4.24 8.75 -6.59
N ILE A 221 -3.13 8.41 -5.94
CA ILE A 221 -3.07 7.97 -4.54
C ILE A 221 -1.99 8.79 -3.79
N ASP A 222 -2.24 9.13 -2.53
CA ASP A 222 -1.25 9.73 -1.62
C ASP A 222 -0.50 8.60 -0.88
N GLU A 223 0.73 8.31 -1.30
CA GLU A 223 1.63 7.34 -0.65
C GLU A 223 2.36 7.94 0.59
N GLY A 224 1.95 9.14 1.02
CA GLY A 224 2.49 9.82 2.20
C GLY A 224 2.15 9.12 3.53
N ILE A 225 2.92 9.45 4.58
CA ILE A 225 2.87 8.76 5.88
C ILE A 225 1.45 8.74 6.46
N ILE A 226 0.99 7.52 6.77
CA ILE A 226 -0.31 7.20 7.35
C ILE A 226 -0.47 7.83 8.75
N GLY A 227 -1.71 8.19 9.12
CA GLY A 227 -2.03 8.90 10.36
C GLY A 227 -2.29 10.40 10.15
N GLN A 228 -2.06 11.20 11.19
CA GLN A 228 -2.29 12.66 11.18
C GLN A 228 -1.02 13.53 11.29
N PRO A 229 0.07 13.29 10.53
CA PRO A 229 1.27 14.11 10.65
C PRO A 229 1.07 15.51 10.04
N ARG A 230 0.64 16.47 10.86
CA ARG A 230 0.64 17.88 10.47
C ARG A 230 2.08 18.35 10.18
N GLY A 231 2.23 19.18 9.15
CA GLY A 231 3.54 19.63 8.67
C GLY A 231 4.28 18.66 7.73
N VAL A 232 3.78 17.42 7.55
CA VAL A 232 4.44 16.40 6.71
C VAL A 232 3.72 16.25 5.37
N PRO A 233 4.43 16.32 4.23
CA PRO A 233 3.83 16.41 2.90
C PRO A 233 2.97 15.21 2.50
N ALA A 234 2.20 15.39 1.42
CA ALA A 234 1.55 14.33 0.67
C ALA A 234 2.44 13.88 -0.49
N LEU A 235 2.46 12.59 -0.80
CA LEU A 235 3.24 11.97 -1.86
C LEU A 235 2.27 11.47 -2.94
N TRP A 236 1.66 12.43 -3.63
CA TRP A 236 0.70 12.17 -4.69
C TRP A 236 1.38 11.45 -5.86
N THR A 237 0.81 10.31 -6.23
CA THR A 237 1.41 9.37 -7.17
C THR A 237 0.31 8.82 -8.08
N LEU A 238 0.54 8.85 -9.39
CA LEU A 238 -0.24 8.13 -10.39
C LEU A 238 0.30 6.69 -10.43
N ILE A 239 -0.56 5.72 -10.11
CA ILE A 239 -0.23 4.31 -9.96
C ILE A 239 -1.05 3.50 -10.93
N ALA A 240 -0.44 2.48 -11.56
CA ALA A 240 -1.17 1.44 -12.28
C ALA A 240 -0.87 0.05 -11.72
N ARG A 241 -1.92 -0.75 -11.66
CA ARG A 241 -1.92 -2.15 -11.24
C ARG A 241 -2.58 -3.01 -12.31
N ASP A 242 -2.29 -4.30 -12.31
CA ASP A 242 -3.16 -5.27 -12.96
C ASP A 242 -4.54 -5.28 -12.27
N ALA A 243 -5.63 -5.36 -13.03
CA ALA A 243 -7.00 -5.27 -12.48
C ALA A 243 -7.52 -6.61 -11.91
N PHE A 244 -6.94 -7.74 -12.31
CA PHE A 244 -7.40 -9.09 -12.01
C PHE A 244 -6.57 -9.81 -10.92
N ASN A 245 -5.34 -9.36 -10.65
CA ASN A 245 -4.50 -9.80 -9.53
C ASN A 245 -3.87 -8.66 -8.70
N GLY A 246 -4.01 -7.39 -9.09
CA GLY A 246 -3.60 -6.25 -8.29
C GLY A 246 -2.11 -5.91 -8.30
N ILE A 247 -1.25 -6.70 -8.95
CA ILE A 247 0.20 -6.51 -8.99
C ILE A 247 0.55 -5.10 -9.51
N LEU A 248 1.50 -4.43 -8.85
CA LEU A 248 1.98 -3.09 -9.20
C LEU A 248 2.75 -3.13 -10.53
N LEU A 249 2.26 -2.43 -11.55
CA LEU A 249 2.88 -2.37 -12.88
C LEU A 249 3.87 -1.20 -12.99
N TRP A 250 3.47 -0.03 -12.51
CA TRP A 250 4.28 1.18 -12.46
C TRP A 250 3.69 2.23 -11.52
N ARG A 251 4.53 3.20 -11.11
CA ARG A 251 4.11 4.42 -10.40
C ARG A 251 4.92 5.63 -10.86
N LEU A 252 4.29 6.80 -10.84
CA LEU A 252 4.83 8.07 -11.32
C LEU A 252 4.39 9.23 -10.40
N PRO A 253 5.30 10.01 -9.79
CA PRO A 253 4.93 11.17 -8.98
C PRO A 253 4.10 12.21 -9.74
N CYS A 254 3.08 12.78 -9.10
CA CYS A 254 2.20 13.80 -9.68
C CYS A 254 1.72 14.83 -8.63
N ASP A 255 1.05 15.89 -9.06
CA ASP A 255 0.31 16.76 -8.12
C ASP A 255 -1.01 16.11 -7.67
N GLN A 256 -1.68 16.68 -6.66
CA GLN A 256 -3.12 16.45 -6.49
C GLN A 256 -3.89 17.10 -7.65
N ILE A 257 -4.51 16.28 -8.50
CA ILE A 257 -5.21 16.73 -9.72
C ILE A 257 -6.73 16.68 -9.56
N ASN A 258 -7.48 17.26 -10.52
CA ASN A 258 -8.93 17.06 -10.58
C ASN A 258 -9.21 15.59 -10.95
N PRO A 259 -10.14 14.85 -10.30
CA PRO A 259 -10.40 13.47 -10.68
C PRO A 259 -10.88 13.29 -12.12
N HIS A 260 -11.62 14.28 -12.65
CA HIS A 260 -12.01 14.34 -14.07
C HIS A 260 -10.85 14.70 -15.04
N ALA A 261 -9.63 14.95 -14.55
CA ALA A 261 -8.43 15.16 -15.37
C ALA A 261 -7.60 13.89 -15.53
N LEU A 262 -8.26 12.73 -15.50
CA LEU A 262 -7.72 11.39 -15.72
C LEU A 262 -8.75 10.55 -16.50
N ALA A 263 -8.30 9.96 -17.61
CA ALA A 263 -9.03 8.96 -18.38
C ALA A 263 -8.05 7.91 -18.93
N ALA A 264 -8.50 6.68 -19.20
CA ALA A 264 -7.67 5.66 -19.85
C ALA A 264 -8.49 4.84 -20.84
N ILE A 265 -7.92 4.56 -22.02
CA ILE A 265 -8.58 3.86 -23.13
C ILE A 265 -7.55 2.95 -23.80
N GLY A 266 -7.87 1.65 -23.88
CA GLY A 266 -6.93 0.66 -24.42
C GLY A 266 -5.60 0.68 -23.68
N ASP A 267 -4.50 0.86 -24.41
CA ASP A 267 -3.15 0.92 -23.86
C ASP A 267 -2.65 2.35 -23.57
N LYS A 268 -3.55 3.32 -23.37
CA LYS A 268 -3.19 4.72 -23.09
C LYS A 268 -3.87 5.31 -21.85
N VAL A 269 -3.12 6.16 -21.15
CA VAL A 269 -3.63 7.04 -20.08
C VAL A 269 -3.48 8.49 -20.49
N TYR A 270 -4.55 9.26 -20.29
CA TYR A 270 -4.65 10.69 -20.57
C TYR A 270 -4.83 11.42 -19.23
N VAL A 271 -3.85 12.23 -18.84
CA VAL A 271 -3.77 12.77 -17.48
C VAL A 271 -3.11 14.15 -17.47
N THR A 272 -3.47 15.02 -16.51
CA THR A 272 -2.62 16.16 -16.16
C THR A 272 -1.67 15.75 -15.04
N LEU A 273 -0.36 15.59 -15.28
CA LEU A 273 0.59 15.24 -14.21
C LEU A 273 0.79 16.36 -13.16
N ARG A 274 0.36 17.59 -13.49
CA ARG A 274 0.37 18.77 -12.61
C ARG A 274 -1.03 19.38 -12.46
N ASN A 275 -1.30 20.04 -11.33
CA ASN A 275 -2.59 20.60 -10.97
C ASN A 275 -3.00 21.74 -11.93
N ARG A 276 -3.89 21.41 -12.88
CA ARG A 276 -4.28 22.24 -14.03
C ARG A 276 -3.09 22.60 -14.93
N GLY A 277 -2.23 21.61 -15.17
CA GLY A 277 -1.21 21.62 -16.21
C GLY A 277 -1.77 21.18 -17.58
N PRO A 278 -0.88 20.91 -18.55
CA PRO A 278 -1.24 20.40 -19.87
C PRO A 278 -1.60 18.91 -19.83
N LEU A 279 -2.20 18.44 -20.92
CA LEU A 279 -2.40 17.01 -21.20
C LEU A 279 -1.05 16.29 -21.33
N SER A 280 -0.90 15.18 -20.60
CA SER A 280 0.14 14.16 -20.80
C SER A 280 -0.52 12.87 -21.30
N ILE A 281 0.13 12.17 -22.23
CA ILE A 281 -0.31 10.88 -22.79
C ILE A 281 0.75 9.84 -22.44
N LEU A 282 0.36 8.76 -21.77
CA LEU A 282 1.24 7.70 -21.28
C LEU A 282 0.85 6.34 -21.87
N ASP A 283 1.81 5.43 -22.06
CA ASP A 283 1.54 3.99 -22.25
C ASP A 283 1.03 3.39 -20.93
N ALA A 284 -0.16 2.78 -20.96
CA ALA A 284 -0.86 2.32 -19.76
C ALA A 284 -0.22 1.10 -19.09
N ALA A 285 0.68 0.38 -19.78
CA ALA A 285 1.37 -0.79 -19.25
C ALA A 285 2.73 -0.45 -18.64
N THR A 286 3.38 0.63 -19.09
CA THR A 286 4.74 1.01 -18.68
C THR A 286 4.80 2.25 -17.79
N GLY A 287 3.86 3.19 -17.94
CA GLY A 287 3.90 4.51 -17.32
C GLY A 287 4.75 5.53 -18.09
N GLU A 288 5.32 5.13 -19.24
CA GLU A 288 6.16 5.96 -20.10
C GLU A 288 5.35 7.13 -20.68
N ILE A 289 5.87 8.36 -20.51
CA ILE A 289 5.24 9.58 -21.03
C ILE A 289 5.56 9.72 -22.52
N LEU A 290 4.63 9.26 -23.37
CA LEU A 290 4.73 9.33 -24.83
C LEU A 290 4.68 10.78 -25.33
N HIS A 291 3.77 11.59 -24.78
CA HIS A 291 3.57 12.98 -25.18
C HIS A 291 3.21 13.89 -23.99
N THR A 292 3.58 15.18 -24.08
CA THR A 292 3.08 16.25 -23.20
C THR A 292 2.79 17.48 -24.04
N CYS A 293 1.54 17.94 -23.99
CA CYS A 293 0.95 18.82 -24.98
C CYS A 293 0.80 20.23 -24.41
N ASP A 294 1.92 20.95 -24.25
CA ASP A 294 1.98 22.28 -23.61
C ASP A 294 0.95 23.29 -24.21
N GLU A 295 0.55 23.13 -25.49
CA GLU A 295 -0.46 23.95 -26.18
C GLU A 295 -1.92 23.78 -25.67
N THR A 296 -2.20 22.67 -24.98
CA THR A 296 -3.49 22.42 -24.31
C THR A 296 -3.67 23.34 -23.08
N GLY A 297 -2.57 23.87 -22.54
CA GLY A 297 -2.58 24.90 -21.51
C GLY A 297 -2.95 24.38 -20.13
N ARG A 298 -4.13 24.79 -19.62
CA ARG A 298 -4.60 24.45 -18.26
C ARG A 298 -5.83 23.56 -18.32
N VAL A 299 -5.60 22.28 -18.60
CA VAL A 299 -6.64 21.25 -18.65
C VAL A 299 -7.20 21.01 -17.24
N THR A 300 -8.52 20.83 -17.14
CA THR A 300 -9.20 20.52 -15.88
C THR A 300 -10.17 19.36 -15.95
N GLU A 301 -10.70 19.05 -17.14
CA GLU A 301 -11.58 17.91 -17.39
C GLU A 301 -11.16 17.26 -18.72
N ILE A 302 -11.12 15.94 -18.77
CA ILE A 302 -10.76 15.12 -19.94
C ILE A 302 -11.90 14.13 -20.17
N ALA A 303 -12.40 14.07 -21.40
CA ALA A 303 -13.35 13.08 -21.87
C ALA A 303 -12.87 12.48 -23.20
N TYR A 304 -13.06 11.17 -23.41
CA TYR A 304 -12.79 10.49 -24.67
C TYR A 304 -14.09 9.93 -25.24
N CYS A 305 -14.38 10.24 -26.50
CA CYS A 305 -15.50 9.65 -27.25
C CYS A 305 -15.19 9.68 -28.76
N GLU A 306 -15.71 8.71 -29.52
CA GLU A 306 -15.64 8.66 -30.99
C GLU A 306 -14.23 8.98 -31.56
N ASN A 307 -13.20 8.37 -30.96
CA ASN A 307 -11.78 8.58 -31.25
C ASN A 307 -11.28 10.04 -31.15
N ARG A 308 -11.80 10.81 -30.20
CA ARG A 308 -11.38 12.20 -29.91
C ARG A 308 -11.24 12.41 -28.42
N LEU A 309 -10.19 13.13 -28.01
CA LEU A 309 -10.07 13.70 -26.67
C LEU A 309 -10.75 15.06 -26.64
N ILE A 310 -11.52 15.33 -25.59
CA ILE A 310 -12.19 16.61 -25.34
C ILE A 310 -11.72 17.14 -23.99
N LEU A 311 -11.09 18.32 -24.02
CA LEU A 311 -10.42 18.92 -22.89
C LEU A 311 -11.17 20.20 -22.48
N GLY A 312 -11.71 20.20 -21.26
CA GLY A 312 -12.20 21.41 -20.60
C GLY A 312 -11.03 22.16 -19.95
N THR A 313 -10.86 23.45 -20.24
CA THR A 313 -9.70 24.24 -19.77
C THR A 313 -10.10 25.49 -18.97
N GLN A 314 -9.16 26.05 -18.20
CA GLN A 314 -9.34 27.27 -17.40
C GLN A 314 -8.41 28.42 -17.80
N LEU A 315 -8.84 29.64 -17.50
CA LEU A 315 -8.11 30.89 -17.72
C LEU A 315 -6.70 30.86 -17.10
N SER A 316 -5.70 31.30 -17.86
CA SER A 316 -4.36 31.59 -17.34
C SER A 316 -4.28 33.05 -16.88
N ALA A 317 -3.69 33.28 -15.70
CA ALA A 317 -3.52 34.63 -15.13
C ALA A 317 -2.17 35.28 -15.50
N SER A 318 -1.26 34.56 -16.16
CA SER A 318 0.15 34.95 -16.35
C SER A 318 0.59 35.10 -17.81
N GLN A 319 -0.32 34.95 -18.78
CA GLN A 319 -0.08 35.21 -20.19
C GLN A 319 -1.29 35.93 -20.80
N GLY A 320 -1.08 36.67 -21.90
CA GLY A 320 -2.11 37.50 -22.55
C GLY A 320 -3.42 36.74 -22.78
N ALA A 321 -4.52 37.27 -22.26
CA ALA A 321 -5.70 36.47 -21.97
C ALA A 321 -6.39 35.91 -23.22
N SER A 322 -6.37 34.58 -23.35
CA SER A 322 -7.43 33.82 -24.03
C SER A 322 -8.31 33.16 -22.96
N GLY A 323 -9.62 33.08 -23.18
CA GLY A 323 -10.58 32.56 -22.20
C GLY A 323 -10.42 31.07 -21.86
N PRO A 324 -11.31 30.49 -21.04
CA PRO A 324 -11.46 29.04 -21.00
C PRO A 324 -11.94 28.53 -22.37
N HIS A 325 -11.51 27.33 -22.74
CA HIS A 325 -11.85 26.68 -24.01
C HIS A 325 -12.33 25.26 -23.79
N VAL A 326 -13.20 24.80 -24.69
CA VAL A 326 -13.31 23.39 -25.04
C VAL A 326 -12.34 23.14 -26.19
N ILE A 327 -11.49 22.13 -26.06
CA ILE A 327 -10.50 21.74 -27.07
C ILE A 327 -10.77 20.30 -27.48
N ALA A 328 -10.78 20.01 -28.78
CA ALA A 328 -10.64 18.64 -29.27
C ALA A 328 -9.20 18.35 -29.68
N ALA A 329 -8.69 17.19 -29.30
CA ALA A 329 -7.36 16.72 -29.61
C ALA A 329 -7.37 15.27 -30.11
N ASP A 330 -6.37 14.93 -30.93
CA ASP A 330 -6.16 13.57 -31.40
C ASP A 330 -5.67 12.66 -30.25
N PRO A 331 -6.32 11.50 -29.97
CA PRO A 331 -5.86 10.56 -28.95
C PRO A 331 -4.48 9.93 -29.23
N LYS A 332 -3.96 10.05 -30.46
CA LYS A 332 -2.66 9.52 -30.86
C LYS A 332 -1.49 10.29 -30.24
N ASP A 333 -1.49 11.62 -30.34
CA ASP A 333 -0.35 12.48 -29.99
C ASP A 333 -0.75 13.77 -29.25
N GLY A 334 -2.06 14.04 -29.11
CA GLY A 334 -2.57 15.24 -28.45
C GLY A 334 -2.71 16.46 -29.36
N HIS A 335 -2.46 16.32 -30.67
CA HIS A 335 -2.59 17.42 -31.62
C HIS A 335 -4.00 18.04 -31.62
N ILE A 336 -4.09 19.37 -31.51
CA ILE A 336 -5.36 20.09 -31.43
C ILE A 336 -6.10 20.07 -32.77
N LEU A 337 -7.23 19.38 -32.82
CA LEU A 337 -8.14 19.28 -33.96
C LEU A 337 -9.03 20.52 -34.10
N TRP A 338 -9.56 21.02 -32.97
CA TRP A 338 -10.29 22.30 -32.91
C TRP A 338 -10.28 22.90 -31.51
N LYS A 339 -10.50 24.21 -31.39
CA LYS A 339 -10.48 24.95 -30.13
C LYS A 339 -11.58 26.01 -30.11
N LYS A 340 -12.61 25.81 -29.27
CA LYS A 340 -13.79 26.68 -29.12
C LYS A 340 -13.65 27.49 -27.82
N PRO A 341 -13.57 28.84 -27.86
CA PRO A 341 -13.62 29.67 -26.66
C PRO A 341 -15.03 29.63 -26.04
N VAL A 342 -15.09 29.62 -24.71
CA VAL A 342 -16.32 29.68 -23.91
C VAL A 342 -16.14 30.70 -22.77
N GLN A 343 -17.24 31.13 -22.13
CA GLN A 343 -17.17 32.12 -21.04
C GLN A 343 -16.59 31.49 -19.75
N ALA A 344 -17.03 30.27 -19.45
CA ALA A 344 -16.61 29.43 -18.34
C ALA A 344 -16.93 27.96 -18.69
N ILE A 345 -16.40 27.02 -17.92
CA ILE A 345 -16.90 25.64 -17.85
C ILE A 345 -17.20 25.38 -16.37
N ALA A 346 -18.44 25.06 -16.04
CA ALA A 346 -18.80 24.65 -14.69
C ALA A 346 -18.28 23.24 -14.42
N LYS A 347 -17.74 23.02 -13.22
CA LYS A 347 -17.12 21.75 -12.85
C LYS A 347 -18.07 20.57 -13.00
N ASN A 348 -17.56 19.45 -13.53
CA ASN A 348 -18.29 18.19 -13.67
C ASN A 348 -19.53 18.33 -14.58
N THR A 349 -19.46 19.21 -15.59
CA THR A 349 -20.57 19.40 -16.56
C THR A 349 -20.18 19.15 -18.01
N LEU A 350 -18.91 18.88 -18.30
CA LEU A 350 -18.47 18.44 -19.62
C LEU A 350 -18.90 16.99 -19.85
N VAL A 351 -19.80 16.76 -20.80
CA VAL A 351 -20.24 15.42 -21.25
C VAL A 351 -20.10 15.29 -22.77
N VAL A 352 -19.80 14.10 -23.27
CA VAL A 352 -19.56 13.82 -24.70
C VAL A 352 -20.18 12.50 -25.13
N GLY A 353 -20.87 12.51 -26.27
CA GLY A 353 -21.41 11.31 -26.91
C GLY A 353 -22.39 11.65 -28.05
N SER A 354 -22.67 10.68 -28.92
CA SER A 354 -23.57 10.84 -30.09
C SER A 354 -23.20 12.03 -30.98
N GLY A 355 -21.91 12.17 -31.31
CA GLY A 355 -21.38 13.24 -32.15
C GLY A 355 -21.38 14.63 -31.52
N ARG A 356 -21.65 14.74 -30.21
CA ARG A 356 -21.89 16.02 -29.50
C ARG A 356 -21.06 16.16 -28.23
N VAL A 357 -20.71 17.41 -27.91
CA VAL A 357 -20.08 17.84 -26.65
C VAL A 357 -21.01 18.83 -25.97
N CYS A 358 -21.40 18.60 -24.73
CA CYS A 358 -22.21 19.52 -23.95
C CYS A 358 -21.46 19.99 -22.69
N CYS A 359 -21.61 21.27 -22.33
CA CYS A 359 -21.08 21.82 -21.08
C CYS A 359 -21.91 23.02 -20.57
N LEU A 360 -21.97 23.21 -19.25
CA LEU A 360 -22.61 24.38 -18.64
C LEU A 360 -21.62 25.56 -18.62
N ALA A 361 -21.84 26.54 -19.50
CA ALA A 361 -21.07 27.77 -19.58
C ALA A 361 -21.80 28.90 -18.85
N GLY A 362 -21.41 29.17 -17.60
CA GLY A 362 -22.06 30.17 -16.75
C GLY A 362 -23.44 29.71 -16.28
N SER A 363 -24.50 30.18 -16.94
CA SER A 363 -25.90 29.76 -16.74
C SER A 363 -26.52 29.06 -17.97
N GLU A 364 -25.76 28.89 -19.04
CA GLU A 364 -26.25 28.34 -20.31
C GLU A 364 -25.66 26.96 -20.58
N LEU A 365 -26.49 25.99 -20.96
CA LEU A 365 -26.03 24.72 -21.49
C LEU A 365 -25.72 24.93 -22.98
N VAL A 366 -24.47 24.65 -23.37
CA VAL A 366 -24.00 24.82 -24.75
C VAL A 366 -23.72 23.44 -25.34
N CYS A 367 -24.23 23.17 -26.54
CA CYS A 367 -23.93 21.97 -27.32
C CYS A 367 -23.05 22.32 -28.53
N LEU A 368 -21.97 21.56 -28.72
CA LEU A 368 -21.04 21.67 -29.82
C LEU A 368 -21.00 20.35 -30.61
N SER A 369 -20.73 20.42 -31.91
CA SER A 369 -20.36 19.24 -32.71
C SER A 369 -18.99 18.72 -32.27
N LEU A 370 -18.91 17.42 -31.97
CA LEU A 370 -17.67 16.72 -31.63
C LEU A 370 -16.65 16.72 -32.79
N GLU A 371 -17.14 16.69 -34.03
CA GLU A 371 -16.31 16.68 -35.24
C GLU A 371 -15.50 17.99 -35.40
N ASN A 372 -16.14 19.14 -35.19
CA ASN A 372 -15.64 20.43 -35.70
C ASN A 372 -15.84 21.63 -34.76
N GLY A 373 -16.41 21.45 -33.56
CA GLY A 373 -16.55 22.49 -32.55
C GLY A 373 -17.59 23.59 -32.86
N LYS A 374 -18.35 23.47 -33.96
CA LYS A 374 -19.48 24.37 -34.24
C LYS A 374 -20.53 24.23 -33.17
N GLU A 375 -21.14 25.35 -32.80
CA GLU A 375 -22.26 25.39 -31.87
C GLU A 375 -23.54 24.90 -32.56
N LEU A 376 -24.23 23.95 -31.94
CA LEU A 376 -25.46 23.34 -32.48
C LEU A 376 -26.69 23.98 -31.85
N TRP A 377 -26.68 24.16 -30.53
CA TRP A 377 -27.71 24.86 -29.77
C TRP A 377 -27.16 25.38 -28.43
N ARG A 378 -27.93 26.29 -27.81
CA ARG A 378 -27.64 26.93 -26.52
C ARG A 378 -28.95 27.18 -25.78
N SER A 379 -28.99 26.82 -24.50
CA SER A 379 -30.21 26.89 -23.68
C SER A 379 -29.95 27.51 -22.31
N ASP A 380 -30.71 28.55 -21.94
CA ASP A 380 -30.68 29.10 -20.58
C ASP A 380 -31.22 28.06 -19.59
N THR A 381 -30.37 27.61 -18.68
CA THR A 381 -30.75 26.60 -17.68
C THR A 381 -31.37 27.24 -16.43
N LYS A 382 -31.34 28.58 -16.32
CA LYS A 382 -31.73 29.36 -15.12
C LYS A 382 -30.94 28.97 -13.85
N SER A 383 -29.83 28.22 -13.99
CA SER A 383 -28.95 27.82 -12.88
C SER A 383 -27.80 28.79 -12.71
N ARG A 384 -27.37 29.02 -11.46
CA ARG A 384 -26.22 29.87 -11.13
C ARG A 384 -24.93 29.03 -11.03
N GLY A 385 -24.60 28.30 -12.09
CA GLY A 385 -23.33 27.56 -12.21
C GLY A 385 -23.11 26.46 -11.16
N LYS A 386 -24.20 25.82 -10.68
CA LYS A 386 -24.15 24.68 -9.75
C LYS A 386 -24.94 23.50 -10.31
N GLY A 387 -24.35 22.31 -10.22
CA GLY A 387 -24.86 21.04 -10.73
C GLY A 387 -23.72 20.12 -11.15
N TYR A 388 -24.07 18.95 -11.64
CA TYR A 388 -23.25 18.11 -12.54
C TYR A 388 -24.13 17.73 -13.73
N ALA A 389 -23.52 17.32 -14.84
CA ALA A 389 -24.23 16.85 -16.04
C ALA A 389 -24.13 15.32 -16.17
N VAL A 390 -25.19 14.71 -16.71
CA VAL A 390 -25.20 13.31 -17.19
C VAL A 390 -25.76 13.28 -18.60
N LEU A 391 -25.17 12.49 -19.50
CA LEU A 391 -25.67 12.19 -20.83
C LEU A 391 -26.24 10.77 -20.84
N TYR A 392 -27.52 10.60 -21.17
CA TYR A 392 -28.15 9.27 -21.22
C TYR A 392 -29.39 9.29 -22.15
N ASN A 393 -29.61 8.19 -22.90
CA ASN A 393 -30.78 7.95 -23.75
C ASN A 393 -31.29 9.17 -24.57
N GLY A 394 -30.38 9.93 -25.19
CA GLY A 394 -30.75 11.07 -26.05
C GLY A 394 -31.07 12.39 -25.32
N ALA A 395 -30.82 12.47 -24.02
CA ALA A 395 -31.00 13.68 -23.23
C ALA A 395 -29.77 14.03 -22.36
N VAL A 396 -29.64 15.33 -22.05
CA VAL A 396 -28.65 15.88 -21.12
C VAL A 396 -29.37 16.28 -19.84
N PHE A 397 -29.02 15.64 -18.73
CA PHE A 397 -29.59 15.90 -17.41
C PHE A 397 -28.71 16.86 -16.63
N LEU A 398 -29.27 18.00 -16.22
CA LEU A 398 -28.61 18.96 -15.35
C LEU A 398 -29.28 19.02 -13.97
N THR A 399 -28.49 18.78 -12.94
CA THR A 399 -28.90 18.89 -11.53
C THR A 399 -28.59 20.27 -10.93
N GLY A 400 -28.77 20.45 -9.63
CA GLY A 400 -28.51 21.72 -8.90
C GLY A 400 -29.70 22.30 -8.13
N GLY A 401 -30.67 21.46 -7.74
CA GLY A 401 -31.87 21.80 -6.95
C GLY A 401 -33.16 21.18 -7.51
N SER A 402 -33.17 20.85 -8.79
CA SER A 402 -34.07 19.90 -9.46
C SER A 402 -33.32 19.31 -10.66
N THR A 403 -33.63 18.07 -11.05
CA THR A 403 -33.17 17.51 -12.32
C THR A 403 -33.96 18.13 -13.46
N ARG A 404 -33.26 18.61 -14.49
CA ARG A 404 -33.85 19.08 -15.75
C ARG A 404 -33.28 18.28 -16.90
N ALA A 405 -34.15 17.72 -17.74
CA ALA A 405 -33.75 17.03 -18.96
C ALA A 405 -33.82 18.00 -20.13
N PHE A 406 -32.75 18.07 -20.92
CA PHE A 406 -32.69 18.81 -22.17
C PHE A 406 -32.51 17.82 -23.33
N SER A 407 -33.27 17.98 -24.40
CA SER A 407 -33.09 17.22 -25.64
C SER A 407 -31.64 17.35 -26.13
N LEU A 408 -30.94 16.23 -26.31
CA LEU A 408 -29.58 16.27 -26.88
C LEU A 408 -29.60 16.83 -28.31
N GLU A 409 -30.67 16.58 -29.05
CA GLU A 409 -30.81 16.99 -30.44
C GLU A 409 -31.05 18.50 -30.58
N THR A 410 -32.08 19.03 -29.91
CA THR A 410 -32.61 20.40 -30.08
C THR A 410 -32.21 21.38 -28.97
N GLY A 411 -31.81 20.88 -27.81
CA GLY A 411 -31.53 21.70 -26.62
C GLY A 411 -32.76 22.14 -25.84
N GLU A 412 -33.96 21.75 -26.27
CA GLU A 412 -35.21 22.11 -25.60
C GLU A 412 -35.33 21.44 -24.23
N LEU A 413 -35.88 22.17 -23.26
CA LEU A 413 -36.20 21.62 -21.93
C LEU A 413 -37.38 20.66 -22.08
N LEU A 414 -37.14 19.36 -21.90
CA LEU A 414 -38.16 18.31 -21.95
C LEU A 414 -39.02 18.35 -20.69
N TRP A 415 -38.38 18.27 -19.52
CA TRP A 415 -39.05 18.21 -18.23
C TRP A 415 -38.18 18.75 -17.08
N THR A 416 -38.82 19.03 -15.94
CA THR A 416 -38.17 19.36 -14.66
C THR A 416 -38.79 18.50 -13.56
N GLY A 417 -37.97 17.68 -12.91
CA GLY A 417 -38.43 16.60 -12.03
C GLY A 417 -37.76 16.62 -10.64
N PRO A 418 -37.61 15.46 -9.97
CA PRO A 418 -37.07 15.39 -8.61
C PRO A 418 -35.62 15.87 -8.54
N ASP A 419 -35.14 16.21 -7.34
CA ASP A 419 -33.77 16.69 -7.16
C ASP A 419 -32.74 15.54 -7.17
N GLY A 420 -32.14 15.28 -8.34
CA GLY A 420 -30.99 14.39 -8.50
C GLY A 420 -29.65 14.99 -8.05
N SER A 421 -29.65 16.15 -7.39
CA SER A 421 -28.43 16.73 -6.82
C SER A 421 -27.89 15.86 -5.69
N PRO A 422 -26.56 15.74 -5.52
CA PRO A 422 -26.02 15.09 -4.34
C PRO A 422 -26.42 15.90 -3.10
N HIS A 423 -27.23 15.31 -2.23
CA HIS A 423 -27.49 15.85 -0.90
C HIS A 423 -26.24 15.75 0.02
N ALA A 424 -25.22 14.98 -0.40
CA ALA A 424 -23.86 14.97 0.14
C ALA A 424 -22.92 15.93 -0.64
N ARG A 425 -21.69 16.14 -0.18
CA ARG A 425 -20.76 17.10 -0.81
C ARG A 425 -20.19 16.66 -2.18
N ASN A 426 -20.46 15.44 -2.63
CA ASN A 426 -19.81 14.80 -3.78
C ASN A 426 -20.87 14.24 -4.75
N PRO A 427 -20.86 14.63 -6.05
CA PRO A 427 -21.69 14.02 -7.11
C PRO A 427 -21.12 12.67 -7.59
N PRO A 428 -21.93 11.82 -8.25
CA PRO A 428 -23.31 12.06 -8.70
C PRO A 428 -24.38 11.63 -7.68
N GLY A 429 -25.64 11.73 -8.09
CA GLY A 429 -26.84 11.30 -7.34
C GLY A 429 -28.00 10.87 -8.26
N LEU A 430 -27.72 10.67 -9.54
CA LEU A 430 -28.63 10.38 -10.65
C LEU A 430 -27.91 9.38 -11.57
N PHE A 431 -28.63 8.36 -12.04
CA PHE A 431 -28.06 7.20 -12.75
C PHE A 431 -29.00 6.76 -13.88
N GLY A 432 -28.49 6.66 -15.11
CA GLY A 432 -29.17 5.99 -16.21
C GLY A 432 -28.88 4.49 -16.18
N ALA A 433 -29.87 3.67 -15.83
CA ALA A 433 -29.74 2.22 -15.69
C ALA A 433 -31.01 1.48 -16.12
N GLY A 434 -30.87 0.43 -16.94
CA GLY A 434 -32.00 -0.40 -17.39
C GLY A 434 -33.04 0.37 -18.23
N GLY A 435 -32.59 1.30 -19.07
CA GLY A 435 -33.46 2.21 -19.84
C GLY A 435 -33.96 3.44 -19.05
N LEU A 436 -34.08 3.31 -17.73
CA LEU A 436 -34.65 4.32 -16.83
C LEU A 436 -33.61 5.21 -16.16
N LEU A 437 -34.08 6.31 -15.58
CA LEU A 437 -33.30 7.29 -14.82
C LEU A 437 -33.65 7.20 -13.32
N TRP A 438 -32.66 6.98 -12.46
CA TRP A 438 -32.83 6.70 -11.03
C TRP A 438 -32.11 7.73 -10.16
N THR A 439 -32.61 8.02 -8.95
CA THR A 439 -31.89 8.85 -7.96
C THR A 439 -31.27 7.99 -6.85
N ALA A 440 -30.10 8.40 -6.34
CA ALA A 440 -29.43 7.71 -5.22
C ALA A 440 -30.26 7.75 -3.92
N TRP A 441 -30.85 8.90 -3.64
CA TRP A 441 -31.56 9.22 -2.42
C TRP A 441 -32.89 9.91 -2.76
N GLY A 442 -33.96 9.56 -2.04
CA GLY A 442 -35.23 10.28 -2.08
C GLY A 442 -35.20 11.53 -1.19
N HIS A 443 -36.37 11.97 -0.71
CA HIS A 443 -36.53 13.13 0.19
C HIS A 443 -36.00 12.89 1.63
N VAL A 444 -34.72 12.55 1.76
CA VAL A 444 -34.02 12.27 3.01
C VAL A 444 -33.12 13.47 3.35
N ASP A 445 -33.39 14.20 4.44
CA ASP A 445 -32.53 15.33 4.85
C ASP A 445 -31.11 14.82 5.15
N PRO A 446 -30.06 15.30 4.45
CA PRO A 446 -28.69 14.82 4.64
C PRO A 446 -28.11 15.14 6.02
N ARG A 447 -28.69 16.09 6.77
CA ARG A 447 -28.34 16.38 8.17
C ARG A 447 -29.18 15.58 9.16
N SER A 448 -30.25 14.93 8.71
CA SER A 448 -31.09 14.13 9.58
C SER A 448 -30.36 12.86 9.98
N PHE A 449 -30.00 12.80 11.25
CA PHE A 449 -29.75 11.55 11.95
C PHE A 449 -31.12 10.87 12.12
N LEU A 450 -31.69 10.30 11.05
CA LEU A 450 -32.95 9.59 11.14
C LEU A 450 -32.77 8.34 12.02
N TRP A 451 -33.29 8.43 13.24
CA TRP A 451 -33.26 7.40 14.27
C TRP A 451 -34.32 6.30 14.06
N GLN A 452 -35.07 6.38 12.97
CA GLN A 452 -36.15 5.47 12.60
C GLN A 452 -35.73 4.70 11.34
N HIS A 453 -35.92 3.38 11.35
CA HIS A 453 -35.94 2.61 10.11
C HIS A 453 -37.12 3.05 9.25
N ARG A 454 -36.93 3.05 7.95
CA ARG A 454 -37.96 3.37 6.97
C ARG A 454 -37.94 2.35 5.84
N GLU A 455 -39.06 2.31 5.13
CA GLU A 455 -39.11 1.80 3.77
C GLU A 455 -38.49 2.86 2.86
N GLU A 456 -37.55 2.44 2.01
CA GLU A 456 -36.85 3.31 1.07
C GLU A 456 -37.42 3.06 -0.33
N GLU A 457 -38.33 3.93 -0.77
CA GLU A 457 -38.82 3.95 -2.14
C GLU A 457 -37.79 4.57 -3.09
N ARG A 458 -37.63 4.01 -4.29
CA ARG A 458 -36.92 4.60 -5.43
C ARG A 458 -37.77 4.46 -6.67
N ASN A 459 -37.86 5.55 -7.43
CA ASN A 459 -38.59 5.61 -8.68
C ASN A 459 -37.60 5.70 -9.86
N GLY A 460 -37.85 4.90 -10.88
CA GLY A 460 -37.20 4.92 -12.18
C GLY A 460 -38.08 5.71 -13.14
N TYR A 461 -37.54 6.80 -13.65
CA TYR A 461 -38.23 7.75 -14.52
C TYR A 461 -37.84 7.50 -15.98
N ASP A 462 -38.76 7.66 -16.92
CA ASP A 462 -38.40 7.69 -18.34
C ASP A 462 -37.49 8.91 -18.63
N PRO A 463 -36.33 8.72 -19.29
CA PRO A 463 -35.40 9.80 -19.61
C PRO A 463 -36.02 10.98 -20.39
N MET A 464 -37.04 10.77 -21.22
CA MET A 464 -37.52 11.75 -22.20
C MET A 464 -38.78 12.52 -21.76
N THR A 465 -39.64 11.90 -20.95
CA THR A 465 -40.90 12.46 -20.43
C THR A 465 -40.82 12.85 -18.96
N GLY A 466 -40.01 12.14 -18.17
CA GLY A 466 -39.95 12.30 -16.72
C GLY A 466 -41.11 11.66 -15.97
N GLU A 467 -41.92 10.81 -16.63
CA GLU A 467 -42.94 9.99 -15.97
C GLU A 467 -42.31 8.82 -15.21
N ILE A 468 -42.97 8.32 -14.15
CA ILE A 468 -42.49 7.18 -13.36
C ILE A 468 -42.97 5.88 -14.04
N GLU A 469 -42.05 5.11 -14.61
CA GLU A 469 -42.38 3.79 -15.18
C GLU A 469 -42.23 2.66 -14.16
N LYS A 470 -41.34 2.82 -13.16
CA LYS A 470 -41.03 1.77 -12.18
C LYS A 470 -40.84 2.33 -10.78
N THR A 471 -41.39 1.64 -9.79
CA THR A 471 -41.16 1.89 -8.36
C THR A 471 -40.59 0.64 -7.71
N VAL A 472 -39.56 0.79 -6.88
CA VAL A 472 -38.95 -0.29 -6.09
C VAL A 472 -38.84 0.16 -4.63
N THR A 473 -39.11 -0.75 -3.69
CA THR A 473 -39.09 -0.47 -2.25
C THR A 473 -38.15 -1.41 -1.51
N ALA A 474 -37.20 -0.85 -0.75
CA ALA A 474 -36.32 -1.62 0.13
C ALA A 474 -36.67 -1.36 1.60
N GLN A 475 -37.12 -2.38 2.33
CA GLN A 475 -37.35 -2.24 3.77
C GLN A 475 -36.02 -2.29 4.55
N ARG A 476 -35.80 -1.31 5.43
CA ARG A 476 -34.71 -1.29 6.45
C ARG A 476 -33.27 -1.40 5.92
N LEU A 477 -33.05 -1.30 4.60
CA LEU A 477 -31.71 -1.20 3.99
C LEU A 477 -30.90 -0.06 4.62
N VAL A 478 -31.55 1.08 4.87
CA VAL A 478 -30.97 2.22 5.58
C VAL A 478 -31.10 2.04 7.09
N THR A 479 -29.96 1.74 7.72
CA THR A 479 -29.81 1.64 9.17
C THR A 479 -29.81 3.00 9.86
N ALA A 480 -30.32 3.07 11.09
CA ALA A 480 -30.30 4.28 11.91
C ALA A 480 -28.87 4.69 12.35
N GLY A 481 -28.75 5.94 12.83
CA GLY A 481 -27.56 6.43 13.54
C GLY A 481 -26.30 6.66 12.71
N HIS A 482 -26.44 6.90 11.41
CA HIS A 482 -25.34 7.21 10.50
C HIS A 482 -25.68 8.37 9.55
N HIS A 483 -24.68 9.20 9.26
CA HIS A 483 -24.75 10.20 8.18
C HIS A 483 -24.34 9.57 6.84
N ILE A 484 -24.81 10.12 5.72
CA ILE A 484 -24.33 9.73 4.38
C ILE A 484 -22.81 9.98 4.31
N ARG A 485 -22.05 9.02 3.76
CA ARG A 485 -20.58 9.06 3.75
C ARG A 485 -20.04 10.15 2.83
N CYS A 486 -18.79 10.55 3.09
CA CYS A 486 -18.08 11.59 2.36
C CYS A 486 -17.50 11.09 1.02
N TYR A 487 -18.22 10.22 0.31
CA TYR A 487 -17.87 9.63 -0.99
C TYR A 487 -19.14 9.48 -1.84
N PRO A 488 -19.10 9.53 -3.18
CA PRO A 488 -20.29 9.47 -4.02
C PRO A 488 -20.81 8.04 -4.23
N PRO A 489 -22.14 7.84 -4.34
CA PRO A 489 -22.71 6.57 -4.76
C PRO A 489 -22.38 6.28 -6.24
N LYS A 490 -22.49 5.01 -6.63
CA LYS A 490 -22.35 4.51 -8.02
C LYS A 490 -23.47 3.52 -8.32
N ALA A 491 -23.52 2.94 -9.50
CA ALA A 491 -24.40 1.82 -9.80
C ALA A 491 -23.78 0.78 -10.74
N THR A 492 -24.49 -0.33 -10.94
CA THR A 492 -24.48 -1.17 -12.15
C THR A 492 -25.84 -1.08 -12.83
N LYS A 493 -26.03 -1.70 -14.01
CA LYS A 493 -27.36 -1.91 -14.62
C LYS A 493 -28.44 -2.36 -13.63
N ARG A 494 -28.07 -3.23 -12.66
CA ARG A 494 -28.98 -3.84 -11.69
C ARG A 494 -28.96 -3.22 -10.29
N TYR A 495 -27.84 -2.70 -9.81
CA TYR A 495 -27.70 -2.29 -8.40
C TYR A 495 -27.32 -0.82 -8.25
N LEU A 496 -28.10 -0.04 -7.48
CA LEU A 496 -27.57 1.21 -6.92
C LEU A 496 -26.65 0.85 -5.74
N LEU A 497 -25.41 1.33 -5.79
CA LEU A 497 -24.36 1.11 -4.80
C LEU A 497 -24.28 2.34 -3.90
N LEU A 498 -25.08 2.31 -2.84
CA LEU A 498 -25.33 3.44 -1.95
C LEU A 498 -24.26 3.59 -0.86
N ASN A 499 -24.19 4.80 -0.33
CA ASN A 499 -23.06 5.35 0.43
C ASN A 499 -23.43 5.77 1.87
N LYS A 500 -24.24 5.00 2.61
CA LYS A 500 -24.67 5.32 3.98
C LYS A 500 -23.66 4.88 5.05
N ARG A 501 -23.20 3.63 5.01
CA ARG A 501 -22.50 2.99 6.13
C ARG A 501 -21.31 2.16 5.69
N GLY A 502 -21.53 1.15 4.85
CA GLY A 502 -20.50 0.34 4.17
C GLY A 502 -20.57 0.60 2.67
N VAL A 503 -20.99 -0.42 1.92
CA VAL A 503 -21.66 -0.33 0.62
C VAL A 503 -23.04 -0.97 0.77
N GLU A 504 -24.12 -0.26 0.44
CA GLU A 504 -25.47 -0.83 0.45
C GLU A 504 -25.96 -1.06 -0.99
N PHE A 505 -26.32 -2.30 -1.31
CA PHE A 505 -26.82 -2.72 -2.61
C PHE A 505 -28.34 -2.59 -2.63
N PHE A 506 -28.86 -1.67 -3.45
CA PHE A 506 -30.29 -1.58 -3.74
C PHE A 506 -30.53 -2.22 -5.11
N ASP A 507 -31.11 -3.42 -5.13
CA ASP A 507 -31.57 -4.10 -6.36
C ASP A 507 -32.64 -3.26 -7.07
N LEU A 508 -32.46 -2.99 -8.36
CA LEU A 508 -33.41 -2.27 -9.22
C LEU A 508 -34.43 -3.22 -9.88
N GLU A 509 -34.23 -4.53 -9.80
CA GLU A 509 -35.05 -5.54 -10.48
C GLU A 509 -35.99 -6.27 -9.52
N GLY A 510 -35.55 -6.54 -8.30
CA GLY A 510 -36.30 -7.29 -7.29
C GLY A 510 -35.95 -6.87 -5.86
N THR A 511 -35.97 -7.84 -4.95
CA THR A 511 -35.85 -7.61 -3.50
C THR A 511 -34.49 -8.00 -2.89
N ASN A 512 -33.46 -8.30 -3.71
CA ASN A 512 -32.15 -8.78 -3.24
C ASN A 512 -31.25 -7.62 -2.74
N HIS A 513 -31.77 -6.83 -1.79
CA HIS A 513 -31.06 -5.69 -1.21
C HIS A 513 -30.13 -6.14 -0.08
N MET A 514 -28.86 -5.71 -0.07
CA MET A 514 -27.83 -6.19 0.85
C MET A 514 -26.97 -5.05 1.44
N ARG A 515 -26.30 -5.29 2.58
CA ARG A 515 -25.55 -4.26 3.33
C ARG A 515 -24.13 -4.73 3.67
N ALA A 516 -23.20 -4.67 2.71
CA ALA A 516 -21.79 -5.03 2.92
C ALA A 516 -21.07 -4.02 3.85
N ASN A 517 -21.33 -4.11 5.15
CA ASN A 517 -20.93 -3.14 6.18
C ASN A 517 -19.46 -3.27 6.60
N TRP A 518 -18.90 -4.47 6.42
CA TRP A 518 -17.51 -4.84 6.64
C TRP A 518 -16.57 -4.36 5.52
N THR A 519 -17.09 -3.76 4.44
CA THR A 519 -16.28 -3.10 3.42
C THR A 519 -16.77 -1.67 3.16
N ARG A 520 -15.89 -0.80 2.63
CA ARG A 520 -16.15 0.64 2.45
C ARG A 520 -15.14 1.24 1.48
N GLY A 521 -15.60 2.16 0.63
CA GLY A 521 -14.74 2.98 -0.22
C GLY A 521 -14.05 4.15 0.49
N ALA A 522 -13.06 4.74 -0.17
CA ALA A 522 -12.35 5.93 0.30
C ALA A 522 -13.24 7.19 0.23
N CYS A 523 -13.00 8.18 1.08
CA CYS A 523 -13.60 9.52 0.94
C CYS A 523 -13.28 10.12 -0.44
N GLY A 524 -14.06 11.09 -0.90
CA GLY A 524 -13.88 11.73 -2.21
C GLY A 524 -14.33 10.84 -3.37
N PHE A 525 -13.68 9.68 -3.55
CA PHE A 525 -13.84 8.77 -4.69
C PHE A 525 -14.91 7.68 -4.49
N GLY A 526 -14.91 6.99 -3.34
CA GLY A 526 -15.80 5.87 -3.07
C GLY A 526 -15.24 4.51 -3.51
N ILE A 527 -16.00 3.81 -4.36
CA ILE A 527 -15.78 2.44 -4.84
C ILE A 527 -15.61 2.40 -6.36
N LEU A 528 -15.32 1.24 -6.93
CA LEU A 528 -15.32 1.03 -8.38
C LEU A 528 -15.97 -0.32 -8.72
N PRO A 529 -17.12 -0.36 -9.41
CA PRO A 529 -17.63 -1.56 -10.05
C PRO A 529 -17.01 -1.68 -11.46
N ALA A 530 -16.20 -2.71 -11.72
CA ALA A 530 -15.63 -2.99 -13.05
C ALA A 530 -14.98 -4.39 -13.10
N ASN A 531 -14.80 -4.94 -14.30
CA ASN A 531 -14.10 -6.20 -14.59
C ASN A 531 -14.68 -7.43 -13.85
N GLY A 532 -15.96 -7.40 -13.47
CA GLY A 532 -16.63 -8.39 -12.63
C GLY A 532 -16.34 -8.28 -11.14
N PHE A 533 -15.74 -7.18 -10.68
CA PHE A 533 -15.38 -6.94 -9.28
C PHE A 533 -15.87 -5.60 -8.73
N LEU A 534 -16.20 -5.60 -7.44
CA LEU A 534 -16.27 -4.40 -6.63
C LEU A 534 -14.88 -4.12 -6.04
N TYR A 535 -14.18 -3.10 -6.54
CA TYR A 535 -12.97 -2.60 -5.89
C TYR A 535 -13.31 -1.62 -4.77
N THR A 536 -12.76 -1.88 -3.58
CA THR A 536 -12.94 -1.03 -2.39
C THR A 536 -11.58 -0.49 -1.92
N PRO A 537 -11.26 0.79 -2.20
CA PRO A 537 -10.01 1.42 -1.77
C PRO A 537 -10.00 1.84 -0.29
N PRO A 538 -8.81 2.08 0.32
CA PRO A 538 -8.64 2.23 1.76
C PRO A 538 -9.44 3.39 2.37
N ALA A 539 -10.36 3.10 3.29
CA ALA A 539 -11.22 4.09 3.91
C ALA A 539 -10.57 4.84 5.10
N GLN A 540 -10.84 6.14 5.21
CA GLN A 540 -10.48 6.98 6.38
C GLN A 540 -11.44 6.77 7.58
N CYS A 541 -12.64 6.26 7.32
CA CYS A 541 -13.70 6.18 8.33
C CYS A 541 -13.58 4.88 9.13
N PHE A 542 -13.17 5.02 10.39
CA PHE A 542 -12.94 3.92 11.34
C PHE A 542 -14.19 3.62 12.17
N CYS A 543 -14.83 2.49 11.88
CA CYS A 543 -15.98 1.88 12.57
C CYS A 543 -15.87 0.35 12.37
N TYR A 544 -16.49 -0.47 13.22
CA TYR A 544 -16.41 -1.95 13.13
C TYR A 544 -14.97 -2.49 13.27
N GLN A 545 -14.29 -2.05 14.33
CA GLN A 545 -12.94 -2.54 14.71
C GLN A 545 -12.92 -4.06 14.80
N GLY A 546 -11.84 -4.68 14.31
CA GLY A 546 -11.72 -6.14 14.21
C GLY A 546 -12.62 -6.81 13.15
N VAL A 547 -13.41 -6.06 12.37
CA VAL A 547 -14.30 -6.59 11.31
C VAL A 547 -14.10 -5.92 9.95
N LEU A 548 -13.96 -4.59 9.92
CA LEU A 548 -13.84 -3.80 8.68
C LEU A 548 -12.57 -4.18 7.89
N LEU A 549 -12.70 -4.51 6.61
CA LEU A 549 -11.56 -4.76 5.73
C LEU A 549 -10.71 -3.50 5.51
N THR A 550 -9.39 -3.71 5.51
CA THR A 550 -8.33 -2.75 5.19
C THR A 550 -7.72 -3.02 3.82
N GLY A 551 -6.93 -2.10 3.28
CA GLY A 551 -6.30 -2.22 1.97
C GLY A 551 -7.18 -1.81 0.80
N LEU A 552 -6.59 -1.84 -0.40
CA LEU A 552 -7.31 -1.86 -1.67
C LEU A 552 -7.69 -3.32 -1.96
N ASN A 553 -8.97 -3.64 -2.04
CA ASN A 553 -9.45 -5.01 -2.24
C ASN A 553 -10.25 -5.09 -3.54
N ALA A 554 -10.14 -6.21 -4.26
CA ALA A 554 -11.04 -6.60 -5.34
C ALA A 554 -11.95 -7.73 -4.86
N LEU A 555 -13.26 -7.50 -4.87
CA LEU A 555 -14.25 -8.42 -4.32
C LEU A 555 -15.20 -8.91 -5.42
N SER A 556 -15.46 -10.21 -5.48
CA SER A 556 -16.45 -10.79 -6.40
C SER A 556 -17.70 -11.30 -5.66
N ALA A 557 -18.84 -11.29 -6.35
CA ALA A 557 -20.11 -11.83 -5.86
C ALA A 557 -20.21 -13.35 -6.04
N THR A 558 -19.46 -13.93 -6.97
CA THR A 558 -19.51 -15.34 -7.36
C THR A 558 -18.11 -15.92 -7.55
N ARG A 559 -18.02 -17.25 -7.67
CA ARG A 559 -16.83 -18.00 -8.09
C ARG A 559 -17.27 -19.33 -8.70
N GLU A 560 -16.41 -20.00 -9.46
CA GLU A 560 -16.72 -21.37 -9.88
C GLU A 560 -16.71 -22.33 -8.68
N ALA A 561 -17.71 -23.19 -8.59
CA ALA A 561 -17.87 -24.14 -7.49
C ALA A 561 -16.92 -25.34 -7.65
N THR A 562 -16.21 -25.69 -6.58
CA THR A 562 -15.11 -26.66 -6.60
C THR A 562 -15.58 -28.04 -6.17
N THR A 563 -15.45 -29.02 -7.07
CA THR A 563 -15.92 -30.41 -6.87
C THR A 563 -14.77 -31.40 -7.03
N HIS A 564 -13.80 -31.34 -6.10
CA HIS A 564 -12.55 -32.08 -6.19
C HIS A 564 -12.28 -32.97 -4.98
N GLU A 565 -11.53 -34.04 -5.24
CA GLU A 565 -11.10 -35.03 -4.26
C GLU A 565 -10.16 -34.38 -3.23
N GLN A 566 -10.54 -34.43 -1.95
CA GLN A 566 -9.78 -33.78 -0.88
C GLN A 566 -8.52 -34.60 -0.56
N LYS A 567 -7.36 -34.16 -1.06
CA LYS A 567 -6.07 -34.60 -0.53
C LYS A 567 -6.03 -34.45 0.99
N PRO A 568 -5.45 -35.42 1.73
CA PRO A 568 -5.28 -35.35 3.18
C PRO A 568 -4.73 -33.97 3.61
N ARG A 569 -5.27 -33.40 4.68
CA ARG A 569 -4.81 -32.10 5.20
C ARG A 569 -3.42 -32.19 5.84
N LEU A 570 -3.06 -33.35 6.41
CA LEU A 570 -1.81 -33.57 7.13
C LEU A 570 -0.80 -34.31 6.24
N GLU A 571 0.36 -33.68 6.00
CA GLU A 571 1.51 -34.23 5.29
C GLU A 571 2.66 -34.44 6.28
N LYS A 572 3.32 -35.60 6.22
CA LYS A 572 4.42 -35.99 7.13
C LYS A 572 5.76 -35.87 6.40
N GLY A 573 6.68 -35.12 6.97
CA GLY A 573 8.02 -34.89 6.44
C GLY A 573 9.08 -35.84 7.01
N PRO A 574 10.35 -35.73 6.56
CA PRO A 574 11.43 -36.63 6.95
C PRO A 574 11.67 -36.74 8.46
N ALA A 575 11.44 -35.66 9.23
CA ALA A 575 11.69 -35.64 10.67
C ALA A 575 10.53 -36.22 11.53
N PHE A 576 9.38 -36.56 10.95
CA PHE A 576 8.17 -36.94 11.70
C PHE A 576 8.42 -37.98 12.80
N GLY A 577 9.14 -39.06 12.45
CA GLY A 577 9.44 -40.17 13.37
C GLY A 577 10.62 -39.94 14.33
N ALA A 578 11.40 -38.87 14.15
CA ALA A 578 12.49 -38.49 15.07
C ALA A 578 12.05 -37.47 16.12
N VAL A 579 10.91 -36.82 15.88
CA VAL A 579 10.37 -35.71 16.68
C VAL A 579 9.45 -36.19 17.81
N SER A 580 8.91 -37.41 17.72
CA SER A 580 8.08 -38.02 18.78
C SER A 580 8.79 -38.15 20.13
N ASP A 581 10.12 -38.29 20.12
CA ASP A 581 10.91 -38.76 21.27
C ASP A 581 11.66 -37.63 22.00
N GLN A 582 11.61 -36.40 21.50
CA GLN A 582 12.33 -35.26 22.09
C GLN A 582 11.63 -34.73 23.36
N GLN A 583 12.42 -34.35 24.37
CA GLN A 583 11.95 -33.65 25.58
C GLN A 583 12.50 -32.22 25.61
N SER A 584 11.89 -31.34 26.42
CA SER A 584 12.13 -29.89 26.33
C SER A 584 13.54 -29.46 26.68
N ALA A 585 14.06 -28.54 25.86
CA ALA A 585 15.22 -27.69 26.16
C ALA A 585 14.85 -26.20 26.33
N VAL A 586 13.55 -25.85 26.24
CA VAL A 586 13.07 -24.48 26.51
C VAL A 586 13.03 -24.26 28.03
N SER A 587 13.62 -23.16 28.48
CA SER A 587 13.81 -22.73 29.86
C SER A 587 12.96 -21.50 30.24
N GLU A 588 13.03 -21.06 31.50
CA GLU A 588 12.36 -19.84 31.98
C GLU A 588 13.08 -18.54 31.56
N ASP A 589 14.32 -18.63 31.09
CA ASP A 589 15.13 -17.51 30.55
C ASP A 589 15.01 -17.40 29.00
N ASP A 590 14.20 -18.23 28.35
CA ASP A 590 13.98 -18.21 26.89
C ASP A 590 12.77 -17.34 26.49
N TRP A 591 12.74 -16.91 25.23
CA TRP A 591 11.64 -16.17 24.60
C TRP A 591 11.08 -16.96 23.42
N PRO A 592 10.37 -18.08 23.68
CA PRO A 592 10.10 -19.11 22.67
C PRO A 592 9.06 -18.73 21.62
N THR A 593 8.24 -17.70 21.83
CA THR A 593 7.17 -17.32 20.89
C THR A 593 7.06 -15.80 20.76
N TYR A 594 6.34 -15.33 19.73
CA TYR A 594 5.96 -13.92 19.60
C TYR A 594 5.52 -13.32 20.95
N ARG A 595 6.23 -12.28 21.39
CA ARG A 595 6.09 -11.60 22.69
C ARG A 595 6.13 -12.54 23.91
N HIS A 596 7.21 -13.32 24.01
CA HIS A 596 7.59 -14.22 25.11
C HIS A 596 6.68 -15.44 25.30
N ASP A 597 5.38 -15.23 25.54
CA ASP A 597 4.46 -16.25 26.05
C ASP A 597 3.08 -16.25 25.36
N ALA A 598 2.18 -17.11 25.84
CA ALA A 598 0.82 -17.23 25.33
C ALA A 598 -0.09 -16.00 25.61
N LEU A 599 0.20 -15.22 26.66
CA LEU A 599 -0.50 -13.95 26.96
C LEU A 599 -0.02 -12.82 26.04
N ARG A 600 1.11 -13.02 25.34
CA ARG A 600 1.83 -12.02 24.57
C ARG A 600 2.31 -10.87 25.47
N SER A 601 2.88 -11.17 26.63
CA SER A 601 3.29 -10.17 27.64
C SER A 601 4.26 -9.11 27.10
N GLY A 602 5.30 -9.53 26.37
CA GLY A 602 6.48 -8.70 26.09
C GLY A 602 7.34 -8.43 27.33
N SER A 603 7.25 -9.30 28.34
CA SER A 603 8.04 -9.26 29.57
C SER A 603 8.85 -10.53 29.77
N ILE A 604 9.99 -10.46 30.44
CA ILE A 604 10.75 -11.61 30.95
C ILE A 604 11.20 -11.37 32.39
N ASP A 605 11.33 -12.43 33.20
CA ASP A 605 11.82 -12.34 34.59
C ASP A 605 13.35 -12.52 34.70
N THR A 606 14.09 -12.21 33.64
CA THR A 606 15.56 -12.13 33.66
C THR A 606 15.98 -10.67 33.84
N SER A 607 16.97 -10.37 34.69
CA SER A 607 17.48 -9.00 34.84
C SER A 607 18.57 -8.73 33.79
N LEU A 608 18.41 -7.64 33.03
CA LEU A 608 19.28 -7.29 31.91
C LEU A 608 20.16 -6.05 32.22
N PRO A 609 21.34 -5.93 31.60
CA PRO A 609 22.25 -4.80 31.83
C PRO A 609 21.74 -3.49 31.20
N VAL A 610 22.05 -2.38 31.86
CA VAL A 610 21.70 -1.01 31.43
C VAL A 610 22.62 -0.51 30.30
N GLU A 611 23.93 -0.77 30.42
CA GLU A 611 24.90 -0.47 29.36
C GLU A 611 25.12 -1.71 28.49
N LEU A 612 24.84 -1.56 27.19
CA LEU A 612 24.84 -2.63 26.20
C LEU A 612 25.92 -2.41 25.15
N ASP A 613 26.72 -3.44 24.89
CA ASP A 613 27.60 -3.53 23.72
C ASP A 613 27.00 -4.47 22.67
N ARG A 614 27.35 -4.28 21.38
CA ARG A 614 27.08 -5.29 20.34
C ARG A 614 28.00 -6.49 20.53
N VAL A 615 27.41 -7.68 20.52
CA VAL A 615 28.11 -8.96 20.67
C VAL A 615 28.41 -9.54 19.29
N TRP A 616 27.39 -9.57 18.43
CA TRP A 616 27.45 -9.95 17.03
C TRP A 616 26.26 -9.34 16.28
N GLU A 617 26.38 -9.25 14.96
CA GLU A 617 25.29 -8.87 14.06
C GLU A 617 25.31 -9.77 12.82
N THR A 618 24.17 -9.93 12.16
CA THR A 618 24.00 -10.88 11.05
C THR A 618 22.94 -10.38 10.09
N SER A 619 23.37 -9.87 8.92
CA SER A 619 22.47 -9.56 7.83
C SER A 619 21.95 -10.86 7.21
N LEU A 620 20.62 -11.00 7.15
CA LEU A 620 19.95 -12.19 6.62
C LEU A 620 19.38 -11.92 5.22
N CYS A 621 18.77 -10.74 5.05
CA CYS A 621 18.43 -10.18 3.74
C CYS A 621 19.69 -9.68 3.02
N ALA A 622 19.66 -9.63 1.69
CA ALA A 622 20.45 -8.64 0.96
C ALA A 622 19.93 -7.24 1.35
N PRO A 623 20.81 -6.24 1.60
CA PRO A 623 20.47 -5.04 2.36
C PRO A 623 19.19 -4.36 1.87
N GLY A 624 18.22 -4.31 2.78
CA GLY A 624 16.91 -3.76 2.53
C GLY A 624 16.96 -2.26 2.39
N PHE A 625 17.04 -1.77 1.16
CA PHE A 625 16.75 -0.37 0.87
C PHE A 625 15.32 -0.08 1.35
N GLY A 626 15.21 0.76 2.37
CA GLY A 626 13.99 1.52 2.61
C GLY A 626 13.73 2.49 1.46
N PRO A 627 12.90 3.52 1.65
CA PRO A 627 12.86 4.69 0.76
C PRO A 627 14.13 5.57 0.87
N THR A 628 15.30 4.94 1.00
CA THR A 628 16.65 5.51 0.99
C THR A 628 17.26 5.42 -0.40
N ASP A 629 17.95 6.48 -0.77
CA ASP A 629 19.05 6.48 -1.72
C ASP A 629 18.72 5.81 -3.07
N VAL A 630 17.79 6.46 -3.78
CA VAL A 630 18.20 7.34 -4.89
C VAL A 630 19.72 7.39 -5.03
N PRO A 631 20.33 6.68 -6.00
CA PRO A 631 21.67 7.01 -6.44
C PRO A 631 21.61 8.48 -6.87
N ALA A 632 22.39 9.37 -6.24
CA ALA A 632 22.53 10.72 -6.77
C ALA A 632 23.01 10.57 -8.22
N ALA A 633 22.27 11.12 -9.18
CA ALA A 633 22.19 10.58 -10.54
C ALA A 633 23.53 10.49 -11.31
N ASP A 634 24.27 9.42 -11.06
CA ASP A 634 25.55 9.08 -11.70
C ASP A 634 25.34 8.29 -13.01
N ASP A 635 24.15 7.72 -13.24
CA ASP A 635 23.76 7.03 -14.49
C ASP A 635 23.45 8.02 -15.66
N GLN A 636 24.04 9.21 -15.63
CA GLN A 636 24.34 10.00 -16.82
C GLN A 636 25.85 10.28 -16.85
N GLU A 637 26.63 9.36 -17.42
CA GLU A 637 28.10 9.43 -17.57
C GLU A 637 28.64 10.70 -18.26
N ASP A 638 27.77 11.61 -18.71
CA ASP A 638 28.07 12.87 -19.40
C ASP A 638 27.85 14.14 -18.57
N VAL A 639 27.25 14.09 -17.36
CA VAL A 639 26.77 15.29 -16.65
C VAL A 639 27.21 15.36 -15.18
N VAL A 640 28.13 16.28 -14.86
CA VAL A 640 28.50 16.61 -13.46
C VAL A 640 27.44 17.54 -12.85
N LEU A 641 26.59 17.02 -11.96
CA LEU A 641 25.52 17.76 -11.29
C LEU A 641 25.94 18.32 -9.91
N LEU A 642 25.91 19.64 -9.78
CA LEU A 642 26.26 20.38 -8.57
C LEU A 642 25.00 20.93 -7.88
N THR A 643 24.69 20.38 -6.70
CA THR A 643 23.52 20.79 -5.88
C THR A 643 23.94 21.63 -4.67
N GLY A 644 22.97 22.23 -3.98
CA GLY A 644 23.25 23.06 -2.80
C GLY A 644 23.81 22.28 -1.59
N ALA A 645 23.78 20.94 -1.60
CA ALA A 645 24.15 20.09 -0.47
C ALA A 645 25.62 20.26 -0.04
N THR A 646 26.55 20.29 -1.00
CA THR A 646 28.02 20.25 -0.78
C THR A 646 28.74 21.60 -0.91
N ALA A 647 28.00 22.69 -1.13
CA ALA A 647 28.57 24.01 -1.45
C ALA A 647 29.08 24.80 -0.23
N THR A 648 30.17 25.56 -0.41
CA THR A 648 30.68 26.54 0.55
C THR A 648 30.19 27.95 0.21
N ILE A 649 29.71 28.70 1.22
CA ILE A 649 29.11 30.03 1.06
C ILE A 649 30.05 31.12 1.57
N HIS A 650 30.26 32.17 0.77
CA HIS A 650 31.11 33.31 1.08
C HIS A 650 30.31 34.62 1.11
N GLY A 651 30.67 35.54 2.01
CA GLY A 651 29.99 36.82 2.21
C GLY A 651 28.74 36.76 3.08
N GLN A 652 28.24 37.92 3.51
CA GLN A 652 27.00 38.02 4.30
C GLN A 652 25.80 38.27 3.39
N GLY A 653 24.81 37.37 3.40
CA GLY A 653 23.52 37.60 2.74
C GLY A 653 22.88 36.41 2.02
N ALA A 654 23.60 35.29 1.86
CA ALA A 654 23.03 34.06 1.32
C ALA A 654 22.27 33.23 2.37
N LYS A 655 21.29 32.45 1.90
CA LYS A 655 20.67 31.34 2.66
C LYS A 655 20.53 30.10 1.78
N LYS A 656 20.72 28.92 2.39
CA LYS A 656 20.46 27.57 1.86
C LYS A 656 19.07 27.11 2.34
N SER A 657 18.31 26.36 1.53
CA SER A 657 16.91 26.03 1.82
C SER A 657 16.54 24.60 1.39
N GLY A 658 16.91 23.60 2.19
CA GLY A 658 16.75 22.19 1.82
C GLY A 658 17.75 21.79 0.74
N ASP A 659 17.33 20.92 -0.18
CA ASP A 659 18.17 20.36 -1.25
C ASP A 659 18.52 21.35 -2.37
N ALA A 660 17.98 22.58 -2.31
CA ALA A 660 18.08 23.58 -3.36
C ALA A 660 18.33 25.00 -2.82
N ILE A 661 18.41 25.93 -3.77
CA ILE A 661 18.41 27.40 -3.62
C ILE A 661 19.72 27.98 -3.04
N ILE A 662 20.45 28.63 -3.94
CA ILE A 662 21.24 29.83 -3.65
C ILE A 662 20.31 31.03 -3.69
N ALA A 663 20.20 31.81 -2.60
CA ALA A 663 19.47 33.08 -2.60
C ALA A 663 20.32 34.20 -1.99
N TRP A 664 20.95 35.02 -2.83
CA TRP A 664 21.86 36.11 -2.42
C TRP A 664 21.15 37.45 -2.18
N ARG A 665 21.60 38.21 -1.17
CA ARG A 665 21.09 39.55 -0.81
C ARG A 665 22.09 40.71 -0.97
N GLY A 666 23.33 40.43 -1.36
CA GLY A 666 24.36 41.44 -1.60
C GLY A 666 25.26 41.05 -2.78
N LYS A 667 26.02 42.01 -3.31
CA LYS A 667 26.95 41.78 -4.43
C LYS A 667 28.16 40.94 -4.01
N ASP A 668 28.62 41.09 -2.77
CA ASP A 668 29.81 40.44 -2.21
C ASP A 668 29.54 38.99 -1.74
N THR A 669 28.46 38.37 -2.21
CA THR A 669 27.99 37.03 -1.79
C THR A 669 28.17 36.04 -2.93
N PHE A 670 29.08 35.07 -2.79
CA PHE A 670 29.34 34.05 -3.80
C PHE A 670 29.40 32.64 -3.19
N ILE A 671 29.28 31.61 -4.02
CA ILE A 671 29.29 30.21 -3.59
C ILE A 671 30.31 29.41 -4.42
N THR A 672 31.03 28.50 -3.77
CA THR A 672 32.03 27.61 -4.38
C THR A 672 31.73 26.14 -4.10
N TRP A 673 31.96 25.28 -5.08
CA TRP A 673 32.04 23.82 -4.95
C TRP A 673 33.45 23.37 -5.32
N GLU A 674 33.99 22.41 -4.59
CA GLU A 674 35.05 21.55 -5.11
C GLU A 674 34.39 20.35 -5.77
N THR A 675 34.68 20.11 -7.05
CA THR A 675 34.16 18.95 -7.78
C THR A 675 35.22 18.36 -8.69
N ARG A 676 35.01 17.13 -9.17
CA ARG A 676 35.83 16.49 -10.18
C ARG A 676 35.11 16.55 -11.53
N ILE A 677 35.85 16.84 -12.59
CA ILE A 677 35.36 16.83 -13.98
C ILE A 677 36.27 15.90 -14.78
N ASP A 678 35.72 14.79 -15.25
CA ASP A 678 36.50 13.71 -15.89
C ASP A 678 36.56 13.79 -17.42
N LYS A 679 35.83 14.72 -18.06
CA LYS A 679 35.81 14.91 -19.51
C LYS A 679 36.38 16.27 -19.93
N THR A 680 37.27 16.27 -20.91
CA THR A 680 38.00 17.44 -21.40
C THR A 680 37.29 18.16 -22.55
N GLY A 681 37.84 19.30 -22.97
CA GLY A 681 37.33 20.13 -24.04
C GLY A 681 36.07 20.91 -23.64
N LYS A 682 35.28 21.30 -24.64
CA LYS A 682 34.10 22.14 -24.43
C LYS A 682 32.94 21.40 -23.77
N GLN A 683 32.67 21.70 -22.50
CA GLN A 683 31.56 21.16 -21.75
C GLN A 683 30.41 22.17 -21.65
N PRO A 684 29.18 21.84 -22.08
CA PRO A 684 28.02 22.72 -21.94
C PRO A 684 27.67 22.94 -20.47
N VAL A 685 27.27 24.16 -20.11
CA VAL A 685 26.85 24.50 -18.73
C VAL A 685 25.38 24.82 -18.69
N TRP A 686 24.66 24.17 -17.77
CA TRP A 686 23.24 24.35 -17.51
C TRP A 686 23.04 24.82 -16.07
N ILE A 687 22.12 25.74 -15.82
CA ILE A 687 21.70 26.13 -14.47
C ILE A 687 20.21 25.96 -14.29
N SER A 688 19.80 25.35 -13.19
CA SER A 688 18.42 25.24 -12.76
C SER A 688 18.09 26.47 -11.92
N GLN A 689 17.03 27.20 -12.25
CA GLN A 689 16.64 28.42 -11.54
C GLN A 689 15.14 28.51 -11.30
N SER A 690 14.73 29.13 -10.18
CA SER A 690 13.34 29.52 -9.92
C SER A 690 13.25 30.98 -9.47
N ASN A 691 12.20 31.69 -9.88
CA ASN A 691 11.93 33.07 -9.46
C ASN A 691 10.47 33.47 -9.74
N ALA A 692 9.71 33.81 -8.70
CA ALA A 692 8.43 34.51 -8.83
C ALA A 692 8.62 36.03 -8.72
N GLY A 693 9.19 36.62 -9.76
CA GLY A 693 9.49 38.04 -9.82
C GLY A 693 10.11 38.44 -11.16
N GLN A 694 9.97 39.71 -11.52
CA GLN A 694 10.59 40.30 -12.72
C GLN A 694 12.10 40.01 -12.72
N GLY A 695 12.53 39.08 -13.59
CA GLY A 695 13.93 38.73 -13.81
C GLY A 695 14.74 39.91 -14.34
N GLY A 696 16.04 39.90 -14.09
CA GLY A 696 16.92 41.02 -14.45
C GLY A 696 18.35 40.88 -13.93
N SER A 697 18.52 40.41 -12.69
CA SER A 697 19.82 40.22 -12.05
C SER A 697 20.72 39.27 -12.85
N THR A 698 22.00 39.59 -12.94
CA THR A 698 23.03 38.80 -13.61
C THR A 698 24.01 38.20 -12.60
N PHE A 699 24.60 37.08 -12.98
CA PHE A 699 25.63 36.39 -12.24
C PHE A 699 26.69 35.87 -13.22
N GLU A 700 27.84 35.49 -12.70
CA GLU A 700 28.92 34.82 -13.40
C GLU A 700 29.06 33.43 -12.80
N PHE A 701 28.96 32.41 -13.63
CA PHE A 701 29.40 31.06 -13.31
C PHE A 701 30.86 30.92 -13.75
N SER A 702 31.71 30.25 -12.97
CA SER A 702 33.11 30.03 -13.34
C SER A 702 33.64 28.67 -12.92
N VAL A 703 34.65 28.19 -13.65
CA VAL A 703 35.38 26.94 -13.38
C VAL A 703 36.87 27.23 -13.58
N GLY A 704 37.64 27.20 -12.49
CA GLY A 704 39.02 27.68 -12.51
C GLY A 704 39.12 29.15 -12.94
N GLN A 705 39.62 29.41 -14.16
CA GLN A 705 39.71 30.76 -14.75
C GLN A 705 38.59 31.06 -15.76
N GLU A 706 37.90 30.03 -16.28
CA GLU A 706 36.85 30.19 -17.29
C GLU A 706 35.55 30.73 -16.68
N LYS A 707 34.83 31.57 -17.44
CA LYS A 707 33.71 32.40 -16.94
C LYS A 707 32.55 32.48 -17.94
N LEU A 708 31.33 32.22 -17.47
CA LEU A 708 30.09 32.32 -18.23
C LEU A 708 29.08 33.27 -17.55
N PRO A 709 28.61 34.33 -18.24
CA PRO A 709 27.57 35.21 -17.71
C PRO A 709 26.18 34.55 -17.78
N GLY A 710 25.50 34.52 -16.65
CA GLY A 710 24.10 34.12 -16.52
C GLY A 710 23.18 35.30 -16.19
N LYS A 711 21.90 35.18 -16.55
CA LYS A 711 20.86 36.18 -16.24
C LYS A 711 19.59 35.49 -15.76
N VAL A 712 19.15 35.86 -14.55
CA VAL A 712 18.00 35.25 -13.89
C VAL A 712 16.71 35.62 -14.65
N ARG A 713 16.05 34.60 -15.22
CA ARG A 713 14.77 34.74 -15.94
C ARG A 713 13.59 34.55 -14.98
N HIS A 714 12.42 35.11 -15.35
CA HIS A 714 11.16 34.88 -14.65
C HIS A 714 10.69 33.43 -14.85
N THR A 715 10.29 32.70 -13.79
CA THR A 715 9.79 31.31 -13.91
C THR A 715 8.38 31.09 -13.38
N ASN A 716 7.61 32.15 -13.16
CA ASN A 716 6.20 32.09 -12.73
C ASN A 716 5.95 31.52 -11.31
N GLY A 717 6.98 31.08 -10.58
CA GLY A 717 6.84 30.51 -9.24
C GLY A 717 8.20 30.24 -8.58
N TRP A 718 8.23 30.24 -7.24
CA TRP A 718 9.41 29.81 -6.46
C TRP A 718 9.65 28.30 -6.55
N GLU A 719 8.58 27.53 -6.75
CA GLU A 719 8.57 26.08 -6.93
C GLU A 719 8.81 25.64 -8.39
N GLN A 720 8.89 26.59 -9.34
CA GLN A 720 9.08 26.30 -10.76
C GLN A 720 10.55 26.44 -11.15
N TYR A 721 11.28 25.34 -11.02
CA TYR A 721 12.67 25.20 -11.49
C TYR A 721 12.74 24.99 -13.00
N VAL A 722 13.64 25.72 -13.66
CA VAL A 722 13.86 25.67 -15.12
C VAL A 722 15.35 25.60 -15.41
N TRP A 723 15.78 24.56 -16.14
CA TRP A 723 17.13 24.45 -16.71
C TRP A 723 17.32 25.44 -17.86
N ILE A 724 18.36 26.26 -17.77
CA ILE A 724 18.81 27.24 -18.77
C ILE A 724 20.27 26.93 -19.12
N ARG A 725 20.59 26.78 -20.41
CA ARG A 725 21.98 26.71 -20.86
C ARG A 725 22.62 28.09 -20.74
N LEU A 726 23.78 28.18 -20.08
CA LEU A 726 24.60 29.39 -19.99
C LEU A 726 25.53 29.53 -21.20
N GLY A 727 26.15 28.42 -21.62
CA GLY A 727 27.16 28.40 -22.67
C GLY A 727 27.93 27.08 -22.68
N GLU A 728 29.23 27.17 -22.90
CA GLU A 728 30.23 26.10 -22.83
C GLU A 728 31.48 26.64 -22.12
N ILE A 729 32.10 25.85 -21.26
CA ILE A 729 33.43 26.11 -20.70
C ILE A 729 34.45 25.17 -21.36
N ASP A 730 35.73 25.54 -21.42
CA ASP A 730 36.79 24.63 -21.85
C ASP A 730 37.45 23.97 -20.64
N VAL A 731 37.52 22.63 -20.64
CA VAL A 731 38.10 21.82 -19.55
C VAL A 731 39.40 21.20 -20.07
N PRO A 732 40.58 21.76 -19.77
CA PRO A 732 41.83 21.38 -20.44
C PRO A 732 42.30 19.96 -20.10
N GLU A 733 42.05 19.46 -18.88
CA GLU A 733 42.48 18.14 -18.41
C GLU A 733 41.47 17.56 -17.40
N PRO A 734 41.37 16.23 -17.23
CA PRO A 734 40.52 15.63 -16.20
C PRO A 734 41.07 15.93 -14.81
N GLY A 735 40.26 16.46 -13.90
CA GLY A 735 40.78 16.88 -12.60
C GLY A 735 39.76 17.48 -11.64
N SER A 736 40.24 17.89 -10.46
CA SER A 736 39.46 18.64 -9.48
C SER A 736 39.45 20.12 -9.82
N TYR A 737 38.27 20.71 -9.88
CA TYR A 737 38.04 22.12 -10.18
C TYR A 737 37.20 22.80 -9.10
N THR A 738 37.67 23.96 -8.63
CA THR A 738 36.79 24.91 -7.95
C THR A 738 35.83 25.51 -8.97
N VAL A 739 34.54 25.28 -8.74
CA VAL A 739 33.43 25.85 -9.49
C VAL A 739 32.80 26.95 -8.63
N SER A 740 32.46 28.11 -9.19
CA SER A 740 31.82 29.19 -8.42
C SER A 740 30.68 29.91 -9.13
N VAL A 741 29.78 30.50 -8.36
CA VAL A 741 28.70 31.39 -8.84
C VAL A 741 28.70 32.69 -8.04
N THR A 742 28.84 33.81 -8.76
CA THR A 742 29.02 35.17 -8.20
C THR A 742 28.05 36.16 -8.84
N PRO A 743 27.24 36.93 -8.09
CA PRO A 743 26.40 37.99 -8.64
C PRO A 743 27.21 39.12 -9.27
N VAL A 744 26.82 39.58 -10.46
CA VAL A 744 27.47 40.69 -11.16
C VAL A 744 26.61 41.96 -11.05
N GLU A 745 25.31 41.84 -11.32
CA GLU A 745 24.34 42.91 -11.20
C GLU A 745 23.10 42.41 -10.48
N GLN A 746 22.64 43.11 -9.43
CA GLN A 746 21.43 42.79 -8.70
C GLN A 746 20.41 43.91 -8.88
N VAL A 747 19.17 43.54 -9.25
CA VAL A 747 18.03 44.45 -9.20
C VAL A 747 17.64 44.66 -7.74
N GLU A 748 17.61 45.91 -7.30
CA GLU A 748 17.43 46.28 -5.90
C GLU A 748 16.15 45.68 -5.29
N GLY A 749 16.27 45.15 -4.06
CA GLY A 749 15.16 44.52 -3.34
C GLY A 749 14.72 43.15 -3.86
N ARG A 750 15.39 42.53 -4.84
CA ARG A 750 14.96 41.26 -5.45
C ARG A 750 16.01 40.15 -5.37
N LEU A 751 15.62 39.05 -4.74
CA LEU A 751 16.36 37.78 -4.80
C LEU A 751 16.32 37.21 -6.23
N GLY A 752 17.39 36.55 -6.64
CA GLY A 752 17.42 35.64 -7.79
C GLY A 752 18.04 34.32 -7.35
N ASN A 753 17.50 33.20 -7.82
CA ASN A 753 17.91 31.88 -7.33
C ASN A 753 18.48 31.00 -8.43
N VAL A 754 19.56 30.30 -8.09
CA VAL A 754 20.04 29.10 -8.80
C VAL A 754 19.88 27.93 -7.83
N ALA A 755 19.36 26.79 -8.29
CA ALA A 755 19.04 25.62 -7.47
C ALA A 755 20.07 24.51 -7.60
N ALA A 756 20.55 24.31 -8.83
CA ALA A 756 21.63 23.38 -9.18
C ALA A 756 22.35 23.92 -10.43
N VAL A 757 23.58 23.48 -10.64
CA VAL A 757 24.36 23.70 -11.86
C VAL A 757 24.77 22.34 -12.42
N ALA A 758 24.79 22.18 -13.74
CA ALA A 758 25.25 20.96 -14.38
C ALA A 758 26.26 21.29 -15.47
N ILE A 759 27.32 20.47 -15.56
CA ILE A 759 28.43 20.63 -16.51
C ILE A 759 28.53 19.35 -17.34
N GLY A 760 28.44 19.47 -18.66
CA GLY A 760 28.42 18.34 -19.59
C GLY A 760 27.02 17.98 -20.10
N GLY A 761 26.99 17.05 -21.06
CA GLY A 761 25.81 16.40 -21.63
C GLY A 761 24.74 17.28 -22.29
N GLU A 762 23.69 16.62 -22.77
CA GLU A 762 22.47 17.29 -23.22
C GLU A 762 21.66 17.87 -22.04
N LYS A 763 20.58 18.57 -22.35
CA LYS A 763 19.74 19.29 -21.38
C LYS A 763 19.27 18.35 -20.26
N PRO A 764 19.66 18.59 -18.99
CA PRO A 764 19.23 17.73 -17.88
C PRO A 764 17.71 17.68 -17.75
N PRO A 765 17.14 16.56 -17.27
CA PRO A 765 15.69 16.39 -17.11
C PRO A 765 15.08 17.50 -16.26
N ARG A 766 13.81 17.86 -16.55
CA ARG A 766 13.02 18.80 -15.71
C ARG A 766 12.87 18.17 -14.31
N GLY A 767 13.78 18.53 -13.40
CA GLY A 767 14.07 17.78 -12.18
C GLY A 767 12.84 17.35 -11.37
N PRO A 768 12.62 16.03 -11.22
CA PRO A 768 11.65 15.47 -10.29
C PRO A 768 12.35 14.97 -9.00
N VAL A 769 11.56 14.74 -7.95
CA VAL A 769 11.92 13.71 -6.96
C VAL A 769 11.83 12.37 -7.69
N GLU A 770 12.86 11.51 -7.56
CA GLU A 770 12.86 10.23 -8.27
C GLU A 770 11.65 9.36 -7.91
N ALA A 771 11.16 8.60 -8.89
CA ALA A 771 10.09 7.64 -8.67
C ALA A 771 10.64 6.45 -7.85
N PRO A 772 10.14 6.19 -6.62
CA PRO A 772 10.68 5.12 -5.79
C PRO A 772 10.42 3.74 -6.43
N ARG A 773 11.44 2.85 -6.35
CA ARG A 773 11.47 1.49 -6.96
C ARG A 773 10.14 0.74 -6.84
N LEU A 774 9.76 -0.03 -7.86
CA LEU A 774 8.40 -0.55 -8.09
C LEU A 774 7.97 -1.69 -7.15
N ARG A 775 7.84 -1.44 -5.85
CA ARG A 775 7.41 -2.46 -4.87
C ARG A 775 6.32 -1.96 -3.93
N GLU A 776 5.35 -2.83 -3.63
CA GLU A 776 4.31 -2.60 -2.60
C GLU A 776 4.88 -2.57 -1.17
N ARG A 777 6.04 -3.19 -0.98
CA ARG A 777 6.78 -3.24 0.28
C ARG A 777 8.24 -2.87 -0.01
N PRO A 778 8.94 -2.14 0.88
CA PRO A 778 10.40 -2.06 0.82
C PRO A 778 11.00 -3.47 0.78
N LYS A 779 12.10 -3.68 0.04
CA LYS A 779 12.84 -4.95 0.14
C LYS A 779 13.53 -4.97 1.51
N GLY A 780 13.54 -6.12 2.17
CA GLY A 780 14.10 -6.29 3.51
C GLY A 780 13.16 -5.85 4.63
N GLY A 781 13.38 -6.44 5.81
CA GLY A 781 12.50 -6.32 6.96
C GLY A 781 12.12 -7.70 7.47
N LEU A 782 12.86 -8.17 8.46
CA LEU A 782 12.61 -9.43 9.15
C LEU A 782 11.31 -9.36 9.99
N THR A 783 10.82 -10.52 10.42
CA THR A 783 9.88 -10.57 11.56
C THR A 783 10.60 -10.09 12.84
N PRO A 784 9.86 -9.78 13.92
CA PRO A 784 10.41 -9.94 15.26
C PRO A 784 11.11 -11.29 15.42
N PRO A 785 12.21 -11.39 16.18
CA PRO A 785 12.85 -12.67 16.47
C PRO A 785 12.11 -13.42 17.61
N VAL A 786 12.46 -14.68 17.79
CA VAL A 786 12.24 -15.46 19.03
C VAL A 786 13.54 -16.18 19.38
N ALA A 787 13.77 -16.52 20.65
CA ALA A 787 15.00 -17.17 21.10
C ALA A 787 14.69 -18.32 22.08
N ALA A 788 15.26 -19.50 21.83
CA ALA A 788 15.13 -20.66 22.70
C ALA A 788 16.26 -21.67 22.44
N ASP A 789 16.67 -22.45 23.46
CA ASP A 789 17.60 -23.58 23.29
C ASP A 789 18.92 -23.15 22.57
N GLY A 790 19.49 -22.01 22.99
CA GLY A 790 20.73 -21.46 22.42
C GLY A 790 20.63 -21.00 20.95
N LYS A 791 19.42 -20.81 20.43
CA LYS A 791 19.14 -20.44 19.04
C LYS A 791 18.20 -19.24 18.97
N VAL A 792 18.40 -18.37 17.98
CA VAL A 792 17.48 -17.28 17.63
C VAL A 792 16.83 -17.62 16.29
N PHE A 793 15.50 -17.57 16.23
CA PHE A 793 14.72 -17.89 15.04
C PHE A 793 14.00 -16.64 14.54
N VAL A 794 13.94 -16.50 13.21
CA VAL A 794 13.39 -15.32 12.55
C VAL A 794 13.00 -15.68 11.11
N ALA A 795 11.96 -15.04 10.59
CA ALA A 795 11.58 -15.18 9.18
C ALA A 795 11.94 -13.95 8.34
N GLU A 796 12.25 -14.18 7.07
CA GLU A 796 12.32 -13.18 6.01
C GLU A 796 11.02 -13.30 5.18
N PRO A 797 9.95 -12.54 5.51
CA PRO A 797 8.59 -12.86 5.06
C PRO A 797 8.48 -12.84 3.54
N ASP A 798 8.95 -11.77 2.91
CA ASP A 798 8.83 -11.53 1.48
C ASP A 798 9.73 -12.47 0.63
N ALA A 799 10.64 -13.23 1.26
CA ALA A 799 11.46 -14.28 0.62
C ALA A 799 11.00 -15.71 0.98
N HIS A 800 9.87 -15.88 1.69
CA HIS A 800 9.28 -17.18 2.09
C HIS A 800 10.18 -18.02 3.01
N MET A 801 11.11 -17.38 3.74
CA MET A 801 12.16 -18.07 4.48
C MET A 801 12.03 -17.99 6.00
N VAL A 802 12.41 -19.07 6.68
CA VAL A 802 12.64 -19.13 8.14
C VAL A 802 14.09 -19.54 8.40
N HIS A 803 14.76 -18.88 9.34
CA HIS A 803 16.16 -19.15 9.72
C HIS A 803 16.28 -19.53 11.19
N ALA A 804 17.29 -20.34 11.52
CA ALA A 804 17.82 -20.48 12.87
C ALA A 804 19.28 -20.01 12.91
N ILE A 805 19.60 -19.21 13.92
CA ILE A 805 20.88 -18.55 14.14
C ILE A 805 21.43 -18.99 15.50
N ASN A 806 22.73 -19.28 15.62
CA ASN A 806 23.35 -19.58 16.90
C ASN A 806 23.38 -18.32 17.80
N ALA A 807 22.86 -18.43 19.02
CA ALA A 807 22.71 -17.30 19.94
C ALA A 807 24.05 -16.71 20.45
N GLU A 808 25.11 -17.51 20.50
CA GLU A 808 26.43 -17.10 21.01
C GLU A 808 27.24 -16.30 19.99
N ASN A 809 27.10 -16.63 18.70
CA ASN A 809 28.04 -16.19 17.65
C ASN A 809 27.42 -15.76 16.31
N GLY A 810 26.10 -15.69 16.18
CA GLY A 810 25.42 -15.14 14.99
C GLY A 810 25.46 -16.01 13.73
N LYS A 811 26.09 -17.19 13.76
CA LYS A 811 26.14 -18.06 12.58
C LYS A 811 24.77 -18.67 12.30
N ARG A 812 24.31 -18.54 11.05
CA ARG A 812 23.15 -19.28 10.52
C ARG A 812 23.44 -20.78 10.62
N LEU A 813 22.57 -21.51 11.33
CA LEU A 813 22.62 -22.96 11.53
C LEU A 813 21.90 -23.67 10.39
N TRP A 814 20.66 -23.23 10.11
CA TRP A 814 19.83 -23.76 9.03
C TRP A 814 18.88 -22.68 8.50
N SER A 815 18.27 -22.95 7.35
CA SER A 815 17.16 -22.14 6.81
C SER A 815 16.22 -22.97 5.94
N TYR A 816 14.92 -22.72 6.07
CA TYR A 816 13.84 -23.43 5.38
C TYR A 816 13.08 -22.48 4.44
N ILE A 817 12.58 -22.99 3.31
CA ILE A 817 11.76 -22.26 2.33
C ILE A 817 10.34 -22.85 2.33
N ALA A 818 9.32 -22.03 2.61
CA ALA A 818 7.91 -22.40 2.54
C ALA A 818 7.30 -22.13 1.16
N ASP A 819 6.04 -22.55 0.94
CA ASP A 819 5.30 -22.27 -0.31
C ASP A 819 4.71 -20.84 -0.35
N GLY A 820 4.99 -19.99 0.65
CA GLY A 820 4.49 -18.63 0.78
C GLY A 820 5.14 -17.83 1.93
N ARG A 821 4.62 -16.64 2.21
CA ARG A 821 5.18 -15.72 3.22
C ARG A 821 4.93 -16.21 4.66
N VAL A 822 5.87 -15.92 5.55
CA VAL A 822 5.78 -16.16 6.99
C VAL A 822 5.87 -14.80 7.71
N ASP A 823 4.71 -14.23 8.05
CA ASP A 823 4.57 -12.80 8.40
C ASP A 823 4.88 -12.43 9.86
N SER A 824 5.07 -13.42 10.74
CA SER A 824 5.37 -13.25 12.17
C SER A 824 6.20 -14.45 12.66
N PRO A 825 6.96 -14.34 13.75
CA PRO A 825 7.93 -15.37 14.11
C PRO A 825 7.30 -16.73 14.42
N PRO A 826 8.08 -17.81 14.29
CA PRO A 826 7.66 -19.12 14.75
C PRO A 826 7.45 -19.17 16.27
N THR A 827 6.80 -20.24 16.72
CA THR A 827 6.76 -20.67 18.12
C THR A 827 7.65 -21.89 18.29
N ILE A 828 8.59 -21.80 19.23
CA ILE A 828 9.46 -22.91 19.63
C ILE A 828 8.82 -23.66 20.80
N TYR A 829 8.70 -24.98 20.70
CA TYR A 829 8.07 -25.79 21.74
C TYR A 829 8.63 -27.20 21.76
N GLN A 830 9.24 -27.64 22.86
CA GLN A 830 9.71 -29.03 23.04
C GLN A 830 10.61 -29.58 21.90
N GLY A 831 11.46 -28.75 21.28
CA GLY A 831 12.30 -29.12 20.13
C GLY A 831 11.66 -28.90 18.75
N LEU A 832 10.40 -28.47 18.71
CA LEU A 832 9.67 -28.09 17.51
C LEU A 832 9.87 -26.60 17.19
N CYS A 833 9.89 -26.26 15.91
CA CYS A 833 9.74 -24.89 15.39
C CYS A 833 8.47 -24.84 14.54
N ILE A 834 7.40 -24.22 15.06
CA ILE A 834 6.04 -24.27 14.50
C ILE A 834 5.62 -22.90 14.01
N PHE A 835 5.13 -22.78 12.77
CA PHE A 835 4.66 -21.52 12.21
C PHE A 835 3.51 -21.69 11.21
N GLY A 836 2.62 -20.71 11.12
CA GLY A 836 1.69 -20.56 10.02
C GLY A 836 2.36 -19.97 8.77
N CYS A 837 1.75 -20.17 7.61
CA CYS A 837 2.18 -19.56 6.36
C CYS A 837 0.98 -19.05 5.55
N THR A 838 1.22 -18.00 4.75
CA THR A 838 0.18 -17.43 3.89
C THR A 838 -0.25 -18.34 2.75
N ASP A 839 0.43 -19.48 2.54
CA ASP A 839 0.01 -20.58 1.66
C ASP A 839 -1.22 -21.37 2.19
N GLY A 840 -1.64 -21.12 3.44
CA GLY A 840 -2.78 -21.80 4.08
C GLY A 840 -2.42 -23.02 4.93
N TYR A 841 -1.13 -23.24 5.20
CA TYR A 841 -0.62 -24.33 6.04
C TYR A 841 -0.10 -23.84 7.40
N VAL A 842 -0.10 -24.75 8.38
CA VAL A 842 0.82 -24.73 9.53
C VAL A 842 1.97 -25.69 9.23
N TYR A 843 3.21 -25.25 9.41
CA TYR A 843 4.43 -26.04 9.32
C TYR A 843 4.98 -26.33 10.72
N CYS A 844 5.55 -27.52 10.88
CA CYS A 844 6.33 -27.92 12.05
C CYS A 844 7.66 -28.50 11.58
N LEU A 845 8.75 -27.84 11.97
CA LEU A 845 10.13 -28.27 11.70
C LEU A 845 10.78 -28.77 13.00
N SER A 846 11.80 -29.63 12.87
CA SER A 846 12.80 -29.84 13.91
C SER A 846 13.57 -28.53 14.15
N ALA A 847 13.59 -28.04 15.39
CA ALA A 847 14.32 -26.82 15.74
C ALA A 847 15.85 -27.00 15.67
N ALA A 848 16.33 -28.25 15.70
CA ALA A 848 17.76 -28.57 15.68
C ALA A 848 18.40 -28.35 14.30
N ASP A 849 17.72 -28.76 13.22
CA ASP A 849 18.27 -28.82 11.86
C ASP A 849 17.35 -28.27 10.76
N GLY A 850 16.12 -27.87 11.08
CA GLY A 850 15.17 -27.28 10.14
C GLY A 850 14.44 -28.29 9.26
N GLN A 851 14.60 -29.60 9.48
CA GLN A 851 13.88 -30.60 8.70
C GLN A 851 12.38 -30.60 8.99
N LEU A 852 11.56 -30.76 7.94
CA LEU A 852 10.10 -30.84 8.07
C LEU A 852 9.68 -32.08 8.87
N ALA A 853 8.97 -31.87 9.98
CA ALA A 853 8.31 -32.93 10.74
C ALA A 853 6.91 -33.19 10.16
N TRP A 854 6.06 -32.16 10.11
CA TRP A 854 4.75 -32.22 9.46
C TRP A 854 4.31 -30.85 8.93
N ARG A 855 3.37 -30.84 7.98
CA ARG A 855 2.57 -29.64 7.67
C ARG A 855 1.09 -29.98 7.55
N PHE A 856 0.23 -29.04 7.97
CA PHE A 856 -1.21 -29.20 8.02
C PHE A 856 -1.92 -28.09 7.23
N ARG A 857 -2.71 -28.46 6.20
CA ARG A 857 -3.55 -27.53 5.44
C ARG A 857 -4.77 -27.11 6.26
N ALA A 858 -4.66 -25.97 6.92
CA ALA A 858 -5.77 -25.34 7.63
C ALA A 858 -6.80 -24.76 6.64
N ALA A 859 -6.36 -24.25 5.49
CA ALA A 859 -7.25 -23.84 4.41
C ALA A 859 -8.20 -24.98 3.96
N PRO A 860 -9.50 -24.72 3.76
CA PRO A 860 -10.47 -25.75 3.36
C PRO A 860 -10.14 -26.35 1.99
N GLU A 861 -9.63 -25.55 1.07
CA GLU A 861 -9.19 -25.96 -0.26
C GLU A 861 -7.94 -25.20 -0.72
N GLU A 862 -7.28 -25.73 -1.75
CA GLU A 862 -6.20 -25.06 -2.46
C GLU A 862 -6.76 -24.02 -3.44
N ARG A 863 -6.89 -22.77 -2.98
CA ARG A 863 -7.18 -21.60 -3.82
C ARG A 863 -6.20 -20.48 -3.50
N GLN A 864 -5.31 -20.17 -4.43
CA GLN A 864 -4.37 -19.05 -4.36
C GLN A 864 -4.92 -17.81 -5.08
N ILE A 865 -4.67 -16.67 -4.47
CA ILE A 865 -4.96 -15.31 -4.93
C ILE A 865 -3.68 -14.48 -4.89
N CYS A 866 -3.73 -13.22 -5.35
CA CYS A 866 -2.66 -12.27 -5.09
C CYS A 866 -2.96 -11.36 -3.90
N ALA A 867 -1.97 -11.18 -3.03
CA ALA A 867 -2.06 -10.37 -1.83
C ALA A 867 -0.73 -9.65 -1.56
N MET A 868 -0.79 -8.32 -1.37
CA MET A 868 0.33 -7.41 -1.11
C MET A 868 1.51 -7.57 -2.09
N GLY A 869 1.21 -7.86 -3.36
CA GLY A 869 2.20 -8.05 -4.42
C GLY A 869 2.83 -9.45 -4.47
N GLN A 870 2.29 -10.47 -3.80
CA GLN A 870 2.73 -11.86 -3.91
C GLN A 870 1.54 -12.83 -4.03
N VAL A 871 1.80 -14.12 -4.28
CA VAL A 871 0.79 -15.18 -4.30
C VAL A 871 0.59 -15.73 -2.88
N GLU A 872 -0.67 -15.80 -2.42
CA GLU A 872 -1.08 -16.32 -1.11
C GLU A 872 -2.35 -17.17 -1.25
N SER A 873 -2.67 -18.05 -0.29
CA SER A 873 -3.98 -18.69 -0.19
C SER A 873 -5.11 -17.67 0.04
N ALA A 874 -6.34 -17.99 -0.35
CA ALA A 874 -7.54 -17.29 0.06
C ALA A 874 -7.77 -17.37 1.60
N TRP A 875 -7.28 -18.44 2.25
CA TRP A 875 -7.25 -18.62 3.71
C TRP A 875 -5.81 -18.74 4.22
N PRO A 876 -5.07 -17.63 4.35
CA PRO A 876 -3.71 -17.63 4.87
C PRO A 876 -3.72 -17.95 6.37
N VAL A 877 -2.63 -18.53 6.88
CA VAL A 877 -2.39 -18.69 8.31
C VAL A 877 -1.34 -17.67 8.77
N HIS A 878 -1.55 -17.03 9.92
CA HIS A 878 -0.57 -16.10 10.49
C HIS A 878 0.64 -16.86 11.06
N GLY A 879 1.86 -16.32 10.87
CA GLY A 879 3.12 -16.98 11.23
C GLY A 879 3.20 -17.46 12.67
N SER A 880 2.93 -16.56 13.62
CA SER A 880 2.89 -16.86 15.05
C SER A 880 1.61 -17.61 15.43
N VAL A 881 1.70 -18.95 15.45
CA VAL A 881 0.72 -19.79 16.14
C VAL A 881 0.69 -19.49 17.65
N LEU A 882 -0.36 -19.94 18.35
CA LEU A 882 -0.45 -19.86 19.81
C LEU A 882 -0.24 -21.27 20.37
N VAL A 883 0.72 -21.50 21.26
CA VAL A 883 0.87 -22.79 21.96
C VAL A 883 0.46 -22.62 23.42
N ARG A 884 -0.47 -23.46 23.88
CA ARG A 884 -0.97 -23.47 25.27
C ARG A 884 -1.50 -24.86 25.64
N GLU A 885 -1.14 -25.35 26.83
CA GLU A 885 -1.65 -26.61 27.39
C GLU A 885 -1.49 -27.80 26.41
N ASP A 886 -0.29 -27.92 25.81
CA ASP A 886 0.12 -28.96 24.84
C ASP A 886 -0.74 -29.01 23.57
N LYS A 887 -1.14 -27.83 23.04
CA LYS A 887 -1.92 -27.69 21.80
C LYS A 887 -1.44 -26.47 21.01
N VAL A 888 -1.40 -26.60 19.68
CA VAL A 888 -1.14 -25.52 18.73
C VAL A 888 -2.46 -24.96 18.23
N TYR A 889 -2.75 -23.69 18.50
CA TYR A 889 -3.93 -23.00 17.98
C TYR A 889 -3.56 -22.07 16.83
N CYS A 890 -4.32 -22.14 15.73
CA CYS A 890 -4.14 -21.31 14.54
C CYS A 890 -5.48 -20.90 13.92
N THR A 891 -5.44 -19.92 13.01
CA THR A 891 -6.59 -19.46 12.22
C THR A 891 -6.24 -19.42 10.74
N ALA A 892 -7.20 -19.76 9.87
CA ALA A 892 -7.07 -19.70 8.42
C ALA A 892 -8.26 -18.92 7.81
N GLY A 893 -7.98 -17.80 7.15
CA GLY A 893 -9.01 -16.92 6.58
C GLY A 893 -8.61 -15.44 6.58
N ARG A 894 -9.47 -14.57 6.04
CA ARG A 894 -9.26 -13.10 6.12
C ARG A 894 -10.43 -12.33 6.75
N SER A 895 -11.67 -12.77 6.52
CA SER A 895 -12.86 -12.24 7.19
C SER A 895 -13.91 -13.33 7.34
N SER A 896 -14.72 -13.27 8.40
CA SER A 896 -15.85 -14.18 8.58
C SER A 896 -16.97 -13.99 7.53
N HIS A 897 -16.97 -12.87 6.79
CA HIS A 897 -17.96 -12.55 5.75
C HIS A 897 -17.49 -12.87 4.32
N LEU A 898 -16.28 -13.42 4.15
CA LEU A 898 -15.69 -13.75 2.85
C LEU A 898 -15.27 -15.20 2.78
N ASP A 899 -15.34 -15.79 1.59
CA ASP A 899 -14.72 -17.08 1.25
C ASP A 899 -15.10 -18.23 2.21
N GLY A 900 -16.33 -18.25 2.73
CA GLY A 900 -16.77 -19.29 3.67
C GLY A 900 -16.12 -19.19 5.05
N GLY A 901 -15.68 -18.00 5.47
CA GLY A 901 -15.36 -17.68 6.86
C GLY A 901 -13.89 -17.83 7.29
N ILE A 902 -13.68 -17.85 8.61
CA ILE A 902 -12.37 -18.08 9.24
C ILE A 902 -12.43 -19.42 9.98
N TYR A 903 -11.55 -20.34 9.61
CA TYR A 903 -11.40 -21.64 10.26
C TYR A 903 -10.43 -21.49 11.44
N LEU A 904 -10.77 -22.06 12.60
CA LEU A 904 -9.92 -22.12 13.78
C LEU A 904 -9.62 -23.57 14.10
N PHE A 905 -8.34 -23.92 14.31
CA PHE A 905 -7.92 -25.27 14.67
C PHE A 905 -7.12 -25.28 15.97
N ALA A 906 -7.27 -26.34 16.74
CA ALA A 906 -6.33 -26.77 17.77
C ALA A 906 -5.74 -28.10 17.32
N LEU A 907 -4.41 -28.16 17.18
CA LEU A 907 -3.66 -29.33 16.71
C LEU A 907 -2.78 -29.89 17.83
N ASP A 908 -2.52 -31.19 17.78
CA ASP A 908 -1.46 -31.82 18.57
C ASP A 908 -0.07 -31.38 18.04
N PRO A 909 0.85 -30.87 18.90
CA PRO A 909 2.13 -30.34 18.43
C PRO A 909 3.05 -31.37 17.76
N ARG A 910 3.00 -32.64 18.18
CA ARG A 910 3.96 -33.67 17.72
C ARG A 910 3.52 -34.35 16.42
N SER A 911 2.22 -34.54 16.25
CA SER A 911 1.63 -35.27 15.13
C SER A 911 0.95 -34.39 14.09
N GLY A 912 0.53 -33.17 14.44
CA GLY A 912 -0.29 -32.30 13.58
C GLY A 912 -1.74 -32.75 13.42
N GLU A 913 -2.22 -33.71 14.23
CA GLU A 913 -3.60 -34.18 14.20
C GLU A 913 -4.57 -33.14 14.81
N ILE A 914 -5.79 -33.07 14.26
CA ILE A 914 -6.83 -32.12 14.72
C ILE A 914 -7.40 -32.60 16.06
N LEU A 915 -7.28 -31.77 17.09
CA LEU A 915 -7.92 -31.97 18.39
C LEU A 915 -9.29 -31.27 18.44
N TYR A 916 -9.38 -30.06 17.89
CA TYR A 916 -10.62 -29.27 17.79
C TYR A 916 -10.63 -28.42 16.51
N GLU A 917 -11.81 -28.23 15.92
CA GLU A 917 -12.07 -27.34 14.78
C GLU A 917 -13.33 -26.50 15.05
N THR A 918 -13.29 -25.21 14.74
CA THR A 918 -14.44 -24.28 14.81
C THR A 918 -14.43 -23.37 13.59
N LEU A 919 -15.58 -23.24 12.91
CA LEU A 919 -15.77 -22.26 11.84
C LEU A 919 -16.40 -20.97 12.39
N LEU A 920 -15.74 -19.82 12.13
CA LEU A 920 -16.27 -18.49 12.35
C LEU A 920 -16.68 -17.86 11.00
N GLU A 921 -17.87 -18.23 10.54
CA GLU A 921 -18.55 -17.59 9.41
C GLU A 921 -19.52 -16.49 9.92
N SER A 922 -19.96 -15.59 9.04
CA SER A 922 -20.92 -14.53 9.36
C SER A 922 -21.81 -14.26 8.17
N GLU A 923 -23.05 -14.73 8.29
CA GLU A 923 -24.11 -14.42 7.33
C GLU A 923 -24.44 -12.92 7.35
N GLU A 924 -24.79 -12.36 6.20
CA GLU A 924 -25.33 -11.01 6.11
C GLU A 924 -26.70 -10.97 6.80
N PRO A 925 -26.88 -10.17 7.86
CA PRO A 925 -28.13 -10.15 8.60
C PRO A 925 -29.21 -9.49 7.74
N ASP A 926 -30.32 -10.21 7.53
CA ASP A 926 -31.43 -9.77 6.69
C ASP A 926 -31.80 -8.31 7.00
N VAL A 927 -31.91 -7.50 5.94
CA VAL A 927 -32.41 -6.13 6.01
C VAL A 927 -33.79 -6.11 6.67
N SER A 928 -34.69 -7.03 6.29
CA SER A 928 -36.08 -7.07 6.75
C SER A 928 -36.21 -7.28 8.26
N GLU A 929 -35.30 -8.05 8.87
CA GLU A 929 -35.33 -8.36 10.30
C GLU A 929 -34.42 -7.45 11.14
N TYR A 930 -33.17 -7.23 10.71
CA TYR A 930 -32.13 -6.62 11.55
C TYR A 930 -31.86 -5.15 11.24
N GLY A 931 -32.02 -4.27 12.23
CA GLY A 931 -31.85 -2.81 12.07
C GLY A 931 -30.40 -2.29 12.02
N GLY A 932 -29.40 -3.07 12.47
CA GLY A 932 -27.99 -2.66 12.50
C GLY A 932 -27.61 -1.69 13.64
N ARG A 933 -26.49 -1.95 14.33
CA ARG A 933 -25.95 -1.09 15.40
C ARG A 933 -24.92 -0.09 14.84
N PRO A 934 -24.86 1.19 15.27
CA PRO A 934 -24.07 2.21 14.57
C PRO A 934 -22.59 1.89 14.36
N PHE A 935 -21.86 1.46 15.40
CA PHE A 935 -20.40 1.30 15.34
C PHE A 935 -19.89 -0.13 15.67
N ASP A 936 -20.83 -1.06 15.85
CA ASP A 936 -20.61 -2.46 16.18
C ASP A 936 -21.40 -3.37 15.22
N MET A 937 -20.84 -4.53 14.92
CA MET A 937 -21.49 -5.62 14.20
C MET A 937 -20.98 -6.97 14.74
N GLU A 938 -21.50 -8.08 14.22
CA GLU A 938 -20.92 -9.40 14.46
C GLU A 938 -19.79 -9.69 13.45
N GLY A 939 -19.16 -10.87 13.59
CA GLY A 939 -18.09 -11.33 12.70
C GLY A 939 -16.72 -10.76 13.04
N SER A 940 -15.72 -11.08 12.20
CA SER A 940 -14.33 -10.73 12.46
C SER A 940 -13.43 -10.74 11.23
N ARG A 941 -12.14 -10.48 11.47
CA ARG A 941 -11.00 -10.76 10.59
C ARG A 941 -10.06 -11.72 11.31
N SER A 942 -9.16 -12.35 10.56
CA SER A 942 -8.07 -13.15 11.13
C SER A 942 -6.92 -12.24 11.60
N ASP A 943 -6.26 -12.62 12.70
CA ASP A 943 -5.01 -12.06 13.23
C ASP A 943 -4.39 -13.08 14.22
N ILE A 944 -3.24 -12.77 14.81
CA ILE A 944 -2.58 -13.58 15.85
C ILE A 944 -3.51 -13.81 17.05
N LEU A 945 -3.64 -15.08 17.48
CA LEU A 945 -4.37 -15.48 18.68
C LEU A 945 -3.62 -15.11 19.97
N VAL A 946 -4.40 -14.67 20.96
CA VAL A 946 -3.94 -14.28 22.30
C VAL A 946 -4.66 -15.12 23.36
N ALA A 947 -3.95 -15.58 24.38
CA ALA A 947 -4.56 -16.17 25.56
C ALA A 947 -4.92 -15.09 26.62
N GLY A 948 -6.09 -15.23 27.24
CA GLY A 948 -6.35 -14.68 28.56
C GLY A 948 -6.01 -15.72 29.64
N LYS A 949 -6.42 -15.48 30.89
CA LYS A 949 -6.17 -16.43 31.99
C LYS A 949 -6.80 -17.82 31.74
N LYS A 950 -7.94 -17.92 31.06
CA LYS A 950 -8.63 -19.18 30.77
C LYS A 950 -8.89 -19.40 29.28
N ASP A 951 -9.27 -18.35 28.58
CA ASP A 951 -9.82 -18.43 27.23
C ASP A 951 -8.82 -17.93 26.18
N ILE A 952 -9.16 -18.12 24.91
CA ILE A 952 -8.40 -17.71 23.72
C ILE A 952 -9.24 -16.66 22.97
N TYR A 953 -8.59 -15.62 22.45
CA TYR A 953 -9.24 -14.43 21.91
C TYR A 953 -8.81 -14.16 20.45
N LEU A 954 -9.79 -13.77 19.63
CA LEU A 954 -9.61 -13.25 18.28
C LEU A 954 -10.46 -11.97 18.13
N PHE A 955 -9.81 -10.81 18.26
CA PHE A 955 -10.46 -9.49 18.38
C PHE A 955 -11.59 -9.47 19.44
N LEU A 956 -12.85 -9.52 18.97
CA LEU A 956 -14.08 -9.44 19.76
C LEU A 956 -14.70 -10.83 20.10
N ASN A 957 -14.02 -11.90 19.67
CA ASN A 957 -14.44 -13.29 19.84
C ASN A 957 -13.60 -13.95 20.94
N ARG A 958 -14.22 -14.88 21.66
CA ARG A 958 -13.66 -15.56 22.84
C ARG A 958 -14.01 -17.05 22.72
N PHE A 959 -13.06 -17.92 23.02
CA PHE A 959 -13.19 -19.37 22.90
C PHE A 959 -12.55 -20.06 24.10
N ASN A 960 -13.07 -21.21 24.53
CA ASN A 960 -12.38 -22.05 25.52
C ASN A 960 -11.21 -22.82 24.85
N SER A 961 -10.47 -23.63 25.63
CA SER A 961 -9.37 -24.47 25.13
C SER A 961 -9.81 -25.65 24.23
N SER A 962 -11.12 -25.83 24.01
CA SER A 962 -11.72 -26.72 23.01
C SER A 962 -12.30 -25.94 21.81
N LEU A 963 -11.87 -24.69 21.61
CA LEU A 963 -12.34 -23.74 20.59
C LEU A 963 -13.86 -23.50 20.55
N THR A 964 -14.60 -23.85 21.61
CA THR A 964 -16.03 -23.59 21.71
C THR A 964 -16.26 -22.10 22.00
N PRO A 965 -17.04 -21.37 21.17
CA PRO A 965 -17.32 -19.94 21.40
C PRO A 965 -17.92 -19.67 22.78
N GLN A 966 -17.45 -18.60 23.42
CA GLN A 966 -17.88 -18.16 24.75
C GLN A 966 -18.48 -16.75 24.67
N PRO A 967 -19.47 -16.41 25.51
CA PRO A 967 -20.07 -15.08 25.50
C PRO A 967 -19.06 -14.00 25.92
N MET A 968 -18.99 -12.94 25.12
CA MET A 968 -18.36 -11.66 25.47
C MET A 968 -19.46 -10.57 25.52
N PRO A 969 -20.20 -10.44 26.64
CA PRO A 969 -21.43 -9.65 26.69
C PRO A 969 -21.19 -8.16 26.40
N ARG A 970 -22.06 -7.59 25.56
CA ARG A 970 -22.10 -6.15 25.27
C ARG A 970 -22.64 -5.38 26.46
N ILE A 971 -21.93 -4.34 26.88
CA ILE A 971 -22.31 -3.47 28.01
C ILE A 971 -22.72 -2.05 27.59
N THR A 972 -22.57 -1.69 26.31
CA THR A 972 -23.12 -0.42 25.77
C THR A 972 -23.67 -0.60 24.35
N LYS A 973 -24.47 0.39 23.90
CA LYS A 973 -24.98 0.47 22.51
C LYS A 973 -23.90 0.71 21.44
N LEU A 974 -22.64 0.92 21.81
CA LEU A 974 -21.53 1.19 20.88
C LEU A 974 -20.54 0.02 20.69
N GLY A 975 -20.86 -1.18 21.18
CA GLY A 975 -20.04 -2.39 20.99
C GLY A 975 -18.98 -2.66 22.04
N ASP A 976 -18.98 -1.91 23.13
CA ASP A 976 -18.16 -2.15 24.33
C ASP A 976 -18.56 -3.51 24.96
N ARG A 977 -17.58 -4.37 25.28
CA ARG A 977 -17.83 -5.75 25.76
C ARG A 977 -16.91 -6.14 26.91
N LEU A 978 -17.33 -7.10 27.74
CA LEU A 978 -16.51 -7.67 28.82
C LEU A 978 -16.07 -9.10 28.52
N GLY A 979 -14.80 -9.39 28.82
CA GLY A 979 -14.19 -10.72 28.86
C GLY A 979 -13.41 -10.91 30.17
N GLU A 980 -12.29 -11.64 30.12
CA GLU A 980 -11.27 -11.59 31.19
C GLU A 980 -10.10 -10.66 30.77
N PRO A 981 -9.16 -10.30 31.67
CA PRO A 981 -7.97 -9.56 31.29
C PRO A 981 -7.15 -10.29 30.21
N HIS A 982 -6.94 -9.63 29.07
CA HIS A 982 -6.09 -10.09 27.96
C HIS A 982 -5.51 -8.89 27.18
N LEU A 983 -4.48 -9.15 26.37
CA LEU A 983 -4.00 -8.20 25.36
C LEU A 983 -4.98 -8.17 24.18
N MET A 984 -5.37 -6.96 23.75
CA MET A 984 -6.29 -6.73 22.64
C MET A 984 -5.77 -5.64 21.71
N THR A 985 -6.05 -5.79 20.42
CA THR A 985 -5.79 -4.80 19.36
C THR A 985 -7.07 -4.53 18.60
N ASN A 986 -7.20 -3.34 18.00
CA ASN A 986 -8.40 -2.93 17.28
C ASN A 986 -8.24 -2.89 15.74
N ASP A 987 -7.04 -3.16 15.22
CA ASP A 987 -6.78 -3.47 13.80
C ASP A 987 -5.83 -4.65 13.60
N GLY A 988 -4.77 -4.78 14.40
CA GLY A 988 -3.97 -6.01 14.39
C GLY A 988 -2.73 -5.93 15.28
N PHE A 989 -2.06 -7.06 15.47
CA PHE A 989 -0.75 -7.14 16.13
C PHE A 989 0.43 -6.92 15.18
N LEU A 990 0.18 -6.98 13.86
CA LEU A 990 1.19 -6.72 12.82
C LEU A 990 0.96 -5.37 12.07
N ASP A 991 0.06 -4.51 12.56
CA ASP A 991 -0.17 -3.17 11.98
C ASP A 991 0.99 -2.20 12.27
N LYS A 992 2.00 -2.22 11.41
CA LYS A 992 3.09 -1.23 11.41
C LYS A 992 2.75 0.10 10.70
N THR A 993 1.48 0.37 10.36
CA THR A 993 1.12 1.64 9.66
C THR A 993 0.93 2.83 10.58
N TRP A 994 0.68 2.60 11.87
CA TRP A 994 0.40 3.63 12.87
C TRP A 994 -0.80 4.54 12.50
N PHE A 995 -1.87 3.98 11.94
CA PHE A 995 -3.09 4.76 11.69
C PHE A 995 -3.63 5.39 12.98
N ASN A 996 -4.20 6.61 12.91
CA ASN A 996 -4.43 7.45 14.10
C ASN A 996 -5.55 6.98 15.06
N ARG A 997 -6.04 5.76 14.85
CA ARG A 997 -7.04 5.10 15.68
C ARG A 997 -6.65 3.65 16.01
N THR A 998 -5.48 3.16 15.56
CA THR A 998 -4.99 1.84 15.95
C THR A 998 -4.28 1.90 17.29
N TYR A 999 -4.73 1.06 18.22
CA TYR A 999 -4.26 0.99 19.60
C TYR A 999 -4.29 -0.45 20.09
N TRP A 1000 -3.27 -0.83 20.83
CA TRP A 1000 -3.29 -1.99 21.72
C TRP A 1000 -3.85 -1.58 23.09
N SER A 1001 -4.41 -2.52 23.84
CA SER A 1001 -4.81 -2.34 25.23
C SER A 1001 -4.65 -3.66 26.00
N HIS A 1002 -4.34 -3.60 27.29
CA HIS A 1002 -4.41 -4.74 28.21
C HIS A 1002 -5.62 -4.50 29.14
N SER A 1003 -6.66 -5.34 29.04
CA SER A 1003 -7.97 -4.99 29.60
C SER A 1003 -8.91 -6.20 29.75
N GLU A 1004 -9.83 -6.14 30.71
CA GLU A 1004 -11.02 -7.01 30.80
C GLU A 1004 -12.17 -6.54 29.87
N ARG A 1005 -12.00 -5.36 29.26
CA ARG A 1005 -13.04 -4.59 28.57
C ARG A 1005 -12.58 -4.21 27.15
N TRP A 1006 -13.25 -4.77 26.15
CA TRP A 1006 -13.09 -4.42 24.74
C TRP A 1006 -13.75 -3.05 24.47
N PRO A 1007 -13.05 -2.10 23.83
CA PRO A 1007 -13.48 -0.69 23.84
C PRO A 1007 -14.74 -0.38 23.02
N GLY A 1008 -15.03 -1.17 21.99
CA GLY A 1008 -15.94 -0.74 20.93
C GLY A 1008 -15.50 0.62 20.36
N TYR A 1009 -16.47 1.47 20.01
CA TYR A 1009 -16.21 2.80 19.43
C TYR A 1009 -15.63 3.84 20.43
N TYR A 1010 -15.54 3.53 21.72
CA TYR A 1010 -14.95 4.46 22.69
C TYR A 1010 -13.42 4.51 22.53
N PHE A 1011 -12.89 5.67 22.15
CA PHE A 1011 -11.46 5.85 21.90
C PHE A 1011 -10.61 5.50 23.13
N THR A 1012 -9.68 4.56 22.96
CA THR A 1012 -8.76 4.08 24.01
C THR A 1012 -7.65 5.07 24.36
N TYR A 1013 -7.40 6.10 23.55
CA TYR A 1013 -6.22 6.99 23.69
C TYR A 1013 -6.02 7.62 25.08
N ARG A 1014 -7.10 7.93 25.82
CA ARG A 1014 -7.03 8.44 27.21
C ARG A 1014 -7.09 7.36 28.30
N GLY A 1015 -7.43 6.12 27.95
CA GLY A 1015 -7.62 5.01 28.89
C GLY A 1015 -6.34 4.59 29.62
N PRO A 1016 -6.45 3.78 30.68
CA PRO A 1016 -5.32 3.06 31.25
C PRO A 1016 -4.85 1.94 30.32
N LYS A 1017 -3.60 1.49 30.48
CA LYS A 1017 -3.05 0.26 29.87
C LYS A 1017 -3.29 0.15 28.35
N SER A 1018 -3.01 1.22 27.63
CA SER A 1018 -3.27 1.36 26.19
C SER A 1018 -2.22 2.22 25.49
N GLY A 1019 -1.92 1.93 24.23
CA GLY A 1019 -0.86 2.60 23.47
C GLY A 1019 -0.86 2.20 21.99
N GLN A 1020 0.10 2.71 21.23
CA GLN A 1020 0.43 2.19 19.90
C GLN A 1020 1.22 0.87 20.01
N ILE A 1021 2.08 0.80 21.03
CA ILE A 1021 2.78 -0.40 21.50
C ILE A 1021 2.71 -0.41 23.03
N LEU A 1022 2.61 -1.59 23.64
CA LEU A 1022 2.61 -1.78 25.09
C LEU A 1022 3.18 -3.14 25.48
N VAL A 1023 3.74 -3.26 26.68
CA VAL A 1023 4.19 -4.51 27.32
C VAL A 1023 3.72 -4.56 28.77
N PHE A 1024 3.65 -5.74 29.38
CA PHE A 1024 3.16 -5.89 30.74
C PHE A 1024 3.79 -7.07 31.48
N ASP A 1025 4.09 -6.86 32.76
CA ASP A 1025 4.33 -7.92 33.74
C ASP A 1025 3.03 -8.28 34.48
N ASP A 1026 3.09 -9.14 35.51
CA ASP A 1026 1.95 -9.53 36.35
C ASP A 1026 1.24 -8.33 37.03
N THR A 1027 1.98 -7.27 37.35
CA THR A 1027 1.54 -6.14 38.18
C THR A 1027 1.29 -4.86 37.38
N THR A 1028 2.04 -4.62 36.31
CA THR A 1028 2.11 -3.32 35.64
C THR A 1028 2.09 -3.46 34.11
N THR A 1029 1.47 -2.50 33.43
CA THR A 1029 1.51 -2.34 31.97
C THR A 1029 2.21 -1.04 31.60
N TYR A 1030 3.23 -1.13 30.76
CA TYR A 1030 3.98 -0.02 30.19
C TYR A 1030 3.53 0.22 28.75
N ALA A 1031 3.06 1.43 28.44
CA ALA A 1031 2.49 1.75 27.13
C ALA A 1031 3.00 3.06 26.56
N LEU A 1032 3.34 3.06 25.26
CA LEU A 1032 3.72 4.26 24.51
C LEU A 1032 2.52 4.84 23.75
N LYS A 1033 2.20 6.11 24.02
CA LYS A 1033 1.13 6.87 23.36
C LYS A 1033 1.72 7.99 22.50
N VAL A 1034 1.68 7.77 21.19
CA VAL A 1034 2.17 8.70 20.16
C VAL A 1034 1.11 9.76 19.80
N TYR A 1035 -0.17 9.42 19.96
CA TYR A 1035 -1.29 10.36 19.81
C TYR A 1035 -1.64 10.98 21.17
N THR A 1036 -0.98 12.10 21.48
CA THR A 1036 -1.05 12.79 22.78
C THR A 1036 -2.20 13.80 22.86
N GLU A 1037 -2.70 14.28 21.71
CA GLU A 1037 -3.75 15.30 21.60
C GLU A 1037 -4.94 14.84 20.74
N ARG A 1038 -5.97 15.70 20.58
CA ARG A 1038 -7.17 15.40 19.79
C ARG A 1038 -7.65 16.62 19.02
N HIS A 1039 -7.91 16.46 17.72
CA HIS A 1039 -8.63 17.42 16.89
C HIS A 1039 -10.07 16.96 16.67
N GLY A 1040 -11.05 17.71 17.21
CA GLY A 1040 -12.47 17.37 17.08
C GLY A 1040 -12.80 15.98 17.62
N HIS A 1041 -13.03 15.02 16.72
CA HIS A 1041 -13.29 13.62 17.06
C HIS A 1041 -12.06 12.71 16.98
N SER A 1042 -10.98 13.12 16.32
CA SER A 1042 -9.84 12.25 15.97
C SER A 1042 -8.59 12.54 16.81
N PRO A 1043 -7.83 11.52 17.25
CA PRO A 1043 -6.52 11.74 17.88
C PRO A 1043 -5.54 12.40 16.89
N GLU A 1044 -4.82 13.42 17.35
CA GLU A 1044 -3.89 14.22 16.54
C GLU A 1044 -2.44 13.79 16.81
N PHE A 1045 -1.59 13.78 15.78
CA PHE A 1045 -0.15 13.52 15.90
C PHE A 1045 0.64 14.78 15.55
N LYS A 1046 1.50 15.18 16.48
CA LYS A 1046 2.40 16.33 16.34
C LYS A 1046 3.84 15.84 16.53
N PRO A 1047 4.59 15.60 15.44
CA PRO A 1047 5.99 15.21 15.56
C PRO A 1047 6.83 16.36 16.15
N GLY A 1048 7.87 16.02 16.90
CA GLY A 1048 8.72 16.96 17.65
C GLY A 1048 8.11 17.45 18.98
N THR A 1049 7.19 16.70 19.58
CA THR A 1049 6.50 17.11 20.83
C THR A 1049 6.67 16.14 22.00
N GLY A 1050 7.28 14.98 21.81
CA GLY A 1050 7.50 13.95 22.81
C GLY A 1050 6.23 13.14 23.12
N TYR A 1051 6.36 11.81 23.08
CA TYR A 1051 5.27 10.86 23.28
C TYR A 1051 5.18 10.42 24.73
N HIS A 1052 3.98 10.07 25.21
CA HIS A 1052 3.79 9.66 26.60
C HIS A 1052 4.12 8.17 26.78
N LEU A 1053 5.14 7.87 27.58
CA LEU A 1053 5.44 6.54 28.09
C LEU A 1053 4.84 6.43 29.49
N ILE A 1054 3.90 5.51 29.70
CA ILE A 1054 3.05 5.46 30.90
C ILE A 1054 3.13 4.07 31.53
N ALA A 1055 3.36 4.03 32.85
CA ALA A 1055 3.19 2.83 33.67
C ALA A 1055 1.83 2.86 34.39
N ASP A 1056 0.96 1.90 34.07
CA ASP A 1056 -0.37 1.73 34.67
C ASP A 1056 -0.44 0.40 35.41
N ARG A 1057 -0.94 0.39 36.67
CA ARG A 1057 -1.18 -0.86 37.41
C ARG A 1057 -2.18 -1.72 36.66
N ASN A 1058 -1.95 -3.04 36.58
CA ASN A 1058 -2.86 -3.98 35.94
C ASN A 1058 -4.30 -3.93 36.50
N THR A 1059 -4.44 -3.56 37.78
CA THR A 1059 -5.71 -3.31 38.46
C THR A 1059 -6.49 -2.08 37.96
N THR A 1060 -5.83 -1.07 37.39
CA THR A 1060 -6.47 0.19 37.00
C THR A 1060 -7.46 -0.03 35.86
N LYS A 1061 -8.74 0.25 36.11
CA LYS A 1061 -9.85 -0.08 35.20
C LYS A 1061 -10.17 1.06 34.22
N PRO A 1062 -10.49 0.75 32.95
CA PRO A 1062 -11.02 1.73 32.00
C PRO A 1062 -12.47 2.08 32.34
N VAL A 1063 -12.70 3.35 32.67
CA VAL A 1063 -14.02 3.91 32.98
C VAL A 1063 -14.42 4.94 31.93
N LEU A 1064 -15.70 5.01 31.58
CA LEU A 1064 -16.17 6.07 30.68
C LEU A 1064 -16.10 7.42 31.40
N ASP A 1065 -15.67 8.45 30.70
CA ASP A 1065 -15.79 9.84 31.15
C ASP A 1065 -17.28 10.14 31.42
N VAL A 1066 -17.61 10.87 32.50
CA VAL A 1066 -19.02 11.10 32.90
C VAL A 1066 -19.82 11.79 31.80
N MET A 1067 -19.16 12.63 30.98
CA MET A 1067 -19.78 13.30 29.82
C MET A 1067 -20.01 12.36 28.62
N ASP A 1068 -19.44 11.16 28.64
CA ASP A 1068 -19.52 10.16 27.57
C ASP A 1068 -20.51 9.03 27.86
N ILE A 1069 -21.05 8.95 29.09
CA ILE A 1069 -22.00 7.90 29.48
C ILE A 1069 -23.28 8.05 28.66
N GLY A 1070 -23.59 7.04 27.84
CA GLY A 1070 -24.73 7.04 26.91
C GLY A 1070 -24.53 7.90 25.64
N ALA A 1071 -23.50 8.75 25.60
CA ALA A 1071 -23.14 9.53 24.42
C ALA A 1071 -22.57 8.63 23.32
N GLU A 1072 -22.80 9.01 22.06
CA GLU A 1072 -22.41 8.20 20.89
C GLU A 1072 -21.06 8.59 20.29
N LYS A 1073 -20.54 9.75 20.67
CA LYS A 1073 -19.19 10.20 20.35
C LYS A 1073 -18.62 10.89 21.60
N GLY A 1074 -17.74 10.20 22.31
CA GLY A 1074 -17.15 10.70 23.56
C GLY A 1074 -15.74 11.25 23.44
N ARG A 1075 -15.19 11.69 24.57
CA ARG A 1075 -13.75 11.85 24.88
C ARG A 1075 -13.02 10.51 25.09
N GLY A 1076 -13.73 9.39 25.18
CA GLY A 1076 -13.18 8.04 25.29
C GLY A 1076 -13.03 7.56 26.73
N PHE A 1077 -12.20 6.54 26.93
CA PHE A 1077 -11.96 6.02 28.28
C PHE A 1077 -11.09 6.97 29.11
N SER A 1078 -11.46 7.09 30.38
CA SER A 1078 -10.62 7.55 31.48
C SER A 1078 -10.19 6.34 32.34
N ARG A 1079 -9.57 6.60 33.48
CA ARG A 1079 -8.88 5.66 34.38
C ARG A 1079 -9.39 5.79 35.82
N THR A 1080 -9.45 4.70 36.59
CA THR A 1080 -9.83 4.71 38.01
C THR A 1080 -8.79 5.33 38.93
N GLU A 1081 -7.52 5.17 38.57
CA GLU A 1081 -6.35 5.63 39.32
C GLU A 1081 -5.45 6.47 38.41
N LEU A 1082 -4.55 7.25 39.03
CA LEU A 1082 -3.42 7.85 38.32
C LEU A 1082 -2.42 6.76 37.89
N PRO A 1083 -1.64 6.98 36.81
CA PRO A 1083 -0.53 6.09 36.49
C PRO A 1083 0.51 6.10 37.63
N ILE A 1084 1.34 5.07 37.69
CA ILE A 1084 2.49 4.99 38.62
C ILE A 1084 3.47 6.12 38.29
N TRP A 1085 3.77 6.28 37.00
CA TRP A 1085 4.54 7.37 36.41
C TRP A 1085 4.13 7.56 34.94
N SER A 1086 4.44 8.72 34.35
CA SER A 1086 4.01 9.08 32.99
C SER A 1086 4.95 10.11 32.36
N GLU A 1087 6.03 9.65 31.76
CA GLU A 1087 7.09 10.49 31.19
C GLU A 1087 6.91 10.80 29.71
N LYS A 1088 7.65 11.81 29.21
CA LYS A 1088 7.75 12.11 27.78
C LYS A 1088 9.07 11.60 27.19
N VAL A 1089 8.98 10.78 26.15
CA VAL A 1089 10.13 10.25 25.41
C VAL A 1089 10.16 10.74 23.95
N PRO A 1090 11.32 11.16 23.41
CA PRO A 1090 11.47 11.61 22.03
C PRO A 1090 11.75 10.42 21.08
N ILE A 1091 11.09 9.28 21.29
CA ILE A 1091 11.39 8.01 20.61
C ILE A 1091 10.08 7.35 20.17
N ARG A 1092 9.88 7.20 18.86
CA ARG A 1092 8.77 6.44 18.29
C ARG A 1092 9.10 4.95 18.34
N ALA A 1093 9.06 4.37 19.54
CA ALA A 1093 9.51 3.00 19.77
C ALA A 1093 8.78 2.03 18.82
N GLN A 1094 9.55 1.33 17.99
CA GLN A 1094 9.05 0.23 17.18
C GLN A 1094 9.20 -1.09 17.93
N GLY A 1095 10.31 -1.28 18.67
CA GLY A 1095 10.48 -2.39 19.61
C GLY A 1095 10.44 -1.91 21.07
N MET A 1096 9.82 -2.70 21.96
CA MET A 1096 9.77 -2.44 23.39
C MET A 1096 9.64 -3.75 24.17
N LEU A 1097 10.39 -3.91 25.26
CA LEU A 1097 10.26 -5.04 26.20
C LEU A 1097 10.53 -4.60 27.64
N VAL A 1098 10.04 -5.37 28.61
CA VAL A 1098 10.37 -5.18 30.03
C VAL A 1098 11.10 -6.41 30.59
N ALA A 1099 12.15 -6.17 31.36
CA ALA A 1099 13.00 -7.18 31.98
C ALA A 1099 13.29 -6.74 33.42
N ARG A 1100 12.49 -7.25 34.37
CA ARG A 1100 12.42 -6.86 35.79
C ARG A 1100 12.49 -5.35 36.06
N GLU A 1101 13.68 -4.84 36.39
CA GLU A 1101 13.91 -3.44 36.81
C GLU A 1101 13.92 -2.46 35.63
N HIS A 1102 14.04 -2.97 34.39
CA HIS A 1102 14.37 -2.19 33.21
C HIS A 1102 13.35 -2.36 32.07
N LEU A 1103 12.87 -1.24 31.55
CA LEU A 1103 12.05 -1.13 30.34
C LEU A 1103 12.94 -0.64 29.19
N TYR A 1104 13.07 -1.45 28.15
CA TYR A 1104 13.89 -1.17 26.97
C TYR A 1104 12.99 -0.72 25.82
N LEU A 1105 13.34 0.38 25.15
CA LEU A 1105 12.62 0.86 23.97
C LEU A 1105 13.57 1.36 22.88
N ALA A 1106 13.26 1.03 21.63
CA ALA A 1106 14.06 1.39 20.47
C ALA A 1106 13.19 1.79 19.27
N GLY A 1107 13.54 2.88 18.59
CA GLY A 1107 12.83 3.34 17.39
C GLY A 1107 13.28 4.72 16.91
N PRO A 1108 12.71 5.24 15.80
CA PRO A 1108 13.12 6.52 15.26
C PRO A 1108 12.94 7.70 16.23
N PRO A 1109 13.79 8.74 16.15
CA PRO A 1109 13.67 9.94 16.97
C PRO A 1109 12.41 10.74 16.61
N ASP A 1110 11.78 11.36 17.61
CA ASP A 1110 10.73 12.36 17.40
C ASP A 1110 11.37 13.71 17.06
N LEU A 1111 11.27 14.13 15.80
CA LEU A 1111 11.81 15.41 15.28
C LEU A 1111 10.66 16.31 14.83
N ALA A 1112 10.83 17.63 14.91
CA ALA A 1112 9.86 18.57 14.34
C ALA A 1112 9.81 18.49 12.80
N PRO A 1113 8.72 18.91 12.13
CA PRO A 1113 8.62 18.89 10.67
C PRO A 1113 9.81 19.55 9.96
N GLU A 1114 10.21 20.73 10.44
CA GLU A 1114 11.36 21.52 9.97
C GLU A 1114 12.74 20.91 10.29
N GLU A 1115 12.81 19.93 11.19
CA GLU A 1115 14.04 19.20 11.53
C GLU A 1115 14.19 17.89 10.74
N GLY A 1116 13.19 17.53 9.93
CA GLY A 1116 13.13 16.30 9.13
C GLY A 1116 12.31 15.18 9.77
N ALA A 1117 11.09 15.48 10.19
CA ALA A 1117 10.15 14.50 10.75
C ALA A 1117 9.79 13.38 9.77
N TYR A 1118 9.67 13.67 8.47
CA TYR A 1118 9.37 12.65 7.45
C TYR A 1118 10.49 11.62 7.41
N GLU A 1119 11.73 12.09 7.29
CA GLU A 1119 12.98 11.33 7.23
C GLU A 1119 13.14 10.44 8.46
N ALA A 1120 12.86 10.97 9.66
CA ALA A 1120 12.89 10.17 10.88
C ALA A 1120 11.86 9.04 10.83
N MET A 1121 10.61 9.34 10.50
CA MET A 1121 9.54 8.35 10.49
C MET A 1121 9.71 7.24 9.44
N ILE A 1122 10.41 7.49 8.33
CA ILE A 1122 10.80 6.46 7.35
C ILE A 1122 12.17 5.79 7.65
N GLY A 1123 12.81 6.14 8.78
CA GLY A 1123 14.05 5.53 9.26
C GLY A 1123 15.36 6.18 8.80
N LYS A 1124 15.34 7.19 7.92
CA LYS A 1124 16.55 7.89 7.41
C LYS A 1124 17.38 8.59 8.49
N ARG A 1125 16.83 8.78 9.70
CA ARG A 1125 17.52 9.43 10.84
C ARG A 1125 18.00 8.42 11.89
N GLY A 1126 18.01 7.13 11.53
CA GLY A 1126 18.37 6.03 12.42
C GLY A 1126 17.36 5.86 13.55
N SER A 1127 17.83 5.25 14.64
CA SER A 1127 17.02 5.06 15.84
C SER A 1127 17.73 5.57 17.10
N THR A 1128 16.93 5.88 18.12
CA THR A 1128 17.38 6.06 19.49
C THR A 1128 16.99 4.81 20.27
N PHE A 1129 17.94 4.28 21.03
CA PHE A 1129 17.73 3.20 21.99
C PHE A 1129 17.78 3.81 23.40
N ARG A 1130 16.83 3.47 24.27
CA ARG A 1130 16.76 3.98 25.65
C ARG A 1130 16.38 2.86 26.63
N VAL A 1131 16.99 2.90 27.81
CA VAL A 1131 16.65 2.08 28.97
C VAL A 1131 16.00 2.96 30.03
N VAL A 1132 14.90 2.51 30.61
CA VAL A 1132 14.06 3.25 31.57
C VAL A 1132 13.81 2.41 32.82
N SER A 1133 13.87 3.02 34.00
CA SER A 1133 13.50 2.39 35.27
C SER A 1133 12.01 2.05 35.30
N THR A 1134 11.67 0.79 35.58
CA THR A 1134 10.26 0.35 35.70
C THR A 1134 9.54 0.94 36.91
N SER A 1135 10.29 1.39 37.93
CA SER A 1135 9.73 1.93 39.18
C SER A 1135 9.28 3.39 39.12
N ASP A 1136 9.97 4.25 38.36
CA ASP A 1136 9.78 5.71 38.38
C ASP A 1136 9.82 6.40 37.00
N GLY A 1137 10.13 5.66 35.92
CA GLY A 1137 10.19 6.22 34.57
C GLY A 1137 11.47 6.99 34.25
N SER A 1138 12.45 7.03 35.15
CA SER A 1138 13.74 7.70 34.92
C SER A 1138 14.54 7.01 33.81
N ALA A 1139 15.19 7.81 32.97
CA ALA A 1139 16.05 7.31 31.89
C ALA A 1139 17.42 6.90 32.46
N LEU A 1140 17.79 5.62 32.31
CA LEU A 1140 19.00 5.03 32.86
C LEU A 1140 20.16 5.04 31.86
N ALA A 1141 19.86 4.83 30.57
CA ALA A 1141 20.81 4.96 29.46
C ALA A 1141 20.11 5.36 28.16
N GLU A 1142 20.84 6.04 27.27
CA GLU A 1142 20.41 6.35 25.90
C GLU A 1142 21.61 6.34 24.95
N PHE A 1143 21.44 5.74 23.77
CA PHE A 1143 22.39 5.80 22.66
C PHE A 1143 21.68 5.84 21.30
N LYS A 1144 22.41 6.23 20.25
CA LYS A 1144 21.89 6.31 18.88
C LYS A 1144 22.48 5.21 18.00
N MET A 1145 21.67 4.72 17.07
CA MET A 1145 22.02 3.70 16.09
C MET A 1145 21.66 4.18 14.68
N LYS A 1146 22.31 3.62 13.65
CA LYS A 1146 21.95 3.91 12.24
C LYS A 1146 20.75 3.07 11.80
N GLU A 1147 20.71 1.86 12.34
CA GLU A 1147 19.76 0.79 12.08
C GLU A 1147 18.45 1.10 12.82
N VAL A 1148 17.33 0.71 12.23
CA VAL A 1148 16.00 0.95 12.80
C VAL A 1148 15.34 -0.39 13.10
N PRO A 1149 14.87 -0.65 14.33
CA PRO A 1149 14.15 -1.88 14.63
C PRO A 1149 12.90 -2.02 13.77
N VAL A 1150 12.56 -3.27 13.40
CA VAL A 1150 11.22 -3.57 12.89
C VAL A 1150 10.17 -3.38 13.98
N PHE A 1151 8.91 -3.23 13.57
CA PHE A 1151 7.80 -3.14 14.52
C PHE A 1151 7.69 -4.42 15.36
N ASP A 1152 7.59 -4.24 16.68
CA ASP A 1152 7.70 -5.24 17.75
C ASP A 1152 9.02 -6.05 17.75
N GLY A 1153 10.07 -5.54 17.09
CA GLY A 1153 11.29 -6.27 16.72
C GLY A 1153 12.34 -6.49 17.80
N LEU A 1154 11.97 -6.48 19.09
CA LEU A 1154 12.90 -6.46 20.23
C LEU A 1154 12.53 -7.57 21.23
N ILE A 1155 13.49 -8.44 21.58
CA ILE A 1155 13.32 -9.52 22.57
C ILE A 1155 14.54 -9.61 23.49
N ALA A 1156 14.42 -10.40 24.56
CA ALA A 1156 15.56 -10.81 25.38
C ALA A 1156 15.49 -12.30 25.71
N ALA A 1157 16.64 -12.95 25.89
CA ALA A 1157 16.73 -14.32 26.40
C ALA A 1157 18.12 -14.51 27.04
N GLY A 1158 18.16 -15.14 28.22
CA GLY A 1158 19.36 -15.22 29.06
C GLY A 1158 19.95 -13.82 29.34
N ASP A 1159 21.27 -13.68 29.26
CA ASP A 1159 21.97 -12.41 29.46
C ASP A 1159 21.99 -11.49 28.20
N ARG A 1160 21.12 -11.76 27.22
CA ARG A 1160 21.13 -11.11 25.89
C ARG A 1160 19.83 -10.42 25.54
N LEU A 1161 19.98 -9.37 24.74
CA LEU A 1161 18.89 -8.66 24.08
C LEU A 1161 19.11 -8.75 22.55
N TYR A 1162 18.07 -9.04 21.79
CA TYR A 1162 18.12 -9.21 20.34
C TYR A 1162 17.18 -8.25 19.63
N MET A 1163 17.63 -7.70 18.50
CA MET A 1163 16.88 -6.74 17.71
C MET A 1163 16.91 -7.12 16.23
N CYS A 1164 15.73 -7.24 15.61
CA CYS A 1164 15.59 -7.31 14.15
C CYS A 1164 15.39 -5.91 13.57
N THR A 1165 16.00 -5.63 12.42
CA THR A 1165 16.06 -4.30 11.82
C THR A 1165 15.39 -4.24 10.45
N MET A 1166 14.98 -3.03 10.04
CA MET A 1166 14.30 -2.77 8.77
C MET A 1166 15.18 -3.04 7.55
N ASP A 1167 16.51 -2.94 7.68
CA ASP A 1167 17.47 -3.29 6.61
C ASP A 1167 17.70 -4.81 6.45
N GLY A 1168 17.16 -5.64 7.36
CA GLY A 1168 17.27 -7.09 7.29
C GLY A 1168 18.38 -7.71 8.14
N THR A 1169 18.89 -6.99 9.13
CA THR A 1169 19.91 -7.44 10.07
C THR A 1169 19.33 -7.87 11.42
N LEU A 1170 19.83 -8.98 11.97
CA LEU A 1170 19.63 -9.39 13.36
C LEU A 1170 20.86 -8.98 14.19
N ILE A 1171 20.67 -8.23 15.27
CA ILE A 1171 21.74 -7.74 16.15
C ILE A 1171 21.56 -8.33 17.55
N CYS A 1172 22.65 -8.85 18.13
CA CYS A 1172 22.73 -9.31 19.51
C CYS A 1172 23.49 -8.31 20.37
N PHE A 1173 22.91 -7.97 21.52
CA PHE A 1173 23.49 -7.12 22.55
C PHE A 1173 23.69 -7.91 23.85
N GLY A 1174 24.66 -7.49 24.64
CA GLY A 1174 24.93 -8.03 25.97
C GLY A 1174 25.60 -6.98 26.85
N GLY A 1175 25.85 -7.34 28.11
CA GLY A 1175 26.48 -6.43 29.07
C GLY A 1175 27.86 -5.95 28.60
N LYS A 1176 28.04 -4.63 28.61
CA LYS A 1176 29.32 -3.96 28.38
C LYS A 1176 30.40 -4.45 29.34
N LYS A 1177 31.63 -4.60 28.86
CA LYS A 1177 32.77 -5.20 29.59
C LYS A 1177 33.81 -4.20 30.09
#